data_AF-A0A7C3N9A5-F1
#
_entry.id   AF-A0A7C3N9A5-F1
#
_cell.length_a   1.000
_cell.length_b   1.000
_cell.length_c   1.000
_cell.angle_alpha   90.00
_cell.angle_beta   90.00
_cell.angle_gamma   90.00
#
_symmetry.space_group_name_H-M   'P 1'
#
loop_
_entity.id
_entity.type
_entity.pdbx_description
1 polymer ?
#
loop_
_entity_poly.entity_id
_entity_poly.type
_entity_poly.pdbx_seq_one_letter_code
_entity_poly.pdbx_strand_id
1 'polypeptide(L)'
;MKKFLFVFILFISFTLFSQEVNDIFKQVIILENDAFELVPAYGKVLRGEGLVSDIDFDLMREKYREVLQDGDKNPFIYLAYGFTFHYKKENDSASYYFQKASQSAGLDYLLHLRLYQIFSVNVVKNYMNYEIDQLEKLKYMVGANSLPEISIYLNILAIENYKNKNVDEAFSNLLLANKLDPFNFQVVNNILNLSLKEKRFEYTSFALSRYKNYFKDEIIKFIFVFNVLKFLRYFILVLFIFYTVIFTFKNIDKYFYFYKRYVKLKFLLRQKVFLAILILLLPLILQMSFIIWFFYVVIILFSFYEKKEKMIISFLILLIFFIPLIYRLESHIIGHLNPNDNISVILKVENSYWNTKLLNKINSLLEEQPYNTALLFSKGKLYKKGGYFDDAEREYSKILLKGEIFPELYNNLGNIMFLKGYYNKAIEYYNKAIELSPKLAQPYFNLGQVYLKLLRLEESNQYIQKANELNYELISTFLENTDENFYNTVVIDCKIPERFIYEEFLKKKNVIDTPVMMGVRISLFSIIPFLTLLLSLILTMVSSHSIKIYRCYTCGTPISDGDKIKYNDKNICLNDYKIINDTISDIMKIRKFESFVRLKKKKSYFIRRILSLIFPGFGKIYEGRYFKGGILLFISLIFLISIILQGIFLRKTTDIMLELKFFDIRFLFIFVILILYLISFITIREEK
;
A
#
# COMPACT_ATOMS: atom_id res chain seq x y z
N MET A 1 1.36 5.87 -32.83
CA MET A 1 2.59 6.12 -32.06
C MET A 1 2.48 5.84 -30.56
N LYS A 2 1.61 6.48 -29.75
CA LYS A 2 1.54 6.23 -28.29
C LYS A 2 1.13 4.80 -27.87
N LYS A 3 0.27 4.11 -28.64
CA LYS A 3 -0.04 2.68 -28.43
C LYS A 3 1.11 1.74 -28.82
N PHE A 4 1.92 2.14 -29.81
CA PHE A 4 3.09 1.41 -30.24
C PHE A 4 4.24 1.59 -29.24
N LEU A 5 4.40 2.79 -28.67
CA LEU A 5 5.40 3.06 -27.62
C LEU A 5 5.08 2.32 -26.31
N PHE A 6 3.81 2.13 -25.95
CA PHE A 6 3.42 1.36 -24.76
C PHE A 6 3.59 -0.15 -24.95
N VAL A 7 3.30 -0.66 -26.16
CA VAL A 7 3.61 -2.05 -26.53
C VAL A 7 5.13 -2.24 -26.62
N PHE A 8 5.89 -1.27 -27.15
CA PHE A 8 7.35 -1.34 -27.24
C PHE A 8 8.03 -1.19 -25.87
N ILE A 9 7.47 -0.41 -24.93
CA ILE A 9 7.96 -0.34 -23.54
C ILE A 9 7.62 -1.62 -22.77
N LEU A 10 6.43 -2.22 -23.00
CA LEU A 10 6.11 -3.56 -22.50
C LEU A 10 7.00 -4.63 -23.12
N PHE A 11 7.33 -4.52 -24.42
CA PHE A 11 8.24 -5.42 -25.14
C PHE A 11 9.69 -5.25 -24.69
N ILE A 12 10.13 -4.01 -24.37
CA ILE A 12 11.48 -3.72 -23.85
C ILE A 12 11.62 -4.21 -22.40
N SER A 13 10.59 -4.04 -21.56
CA SER A 13 10.57 -4.63 -20.22
C SER A 13 10.42 -6.16 -20.30
N PHE A 14 9.74 -6.69 -21.32
CA PHE A 14 9.71 -8.12 -21.62
C PHE A 14 11.10 -8.61 -22.04
N THR A 15 11.84 -7.89 -22.89
CA THR A 15 13.17 -8.33 -23.36
C THR A 15 14.26 -8.26 -22.30
N LEU A 16 14.21 -7.28 -21.39
CA LEU A 16 15.18 -7.16 -20.28
C LEU A 16 14.92 -8.20 -19.18
N PHE A 17 13.64 -8.50 -18.87
CA PHE A 17 13.30 -9.60 -17.95
C PHE A 17 13.44 -10.98 -18.63
N SER A 18 13.17 -11.08 -19.93
CA SER A 18 13.28 -12.34 -20.67
C SER A 18 14.73 -12.71 -20.96
N GLN A 19 15.69 -11.78 -21.01
CA GLN A 19 17.10 -12.18 -21.14
C GLN A 19 17.61 -12.82 -19.84
N GLU A 20 17.38 -12.21 -18.68
CA GLU A 20 17.75 -12.82 -17.40
C GLU A 20 16.96 -14.12 -17.13
N VAL A 21 15.65 -14.16 -17.44
CA VAL A 21 14.83 -15.38 -17.27
C VAL A 21 15.14 -16.46 -18.32
N ASN A 22 15.41 -16.10 -19.59
CA ASN A 22 15.83 -17.09 -20.59
C ASN A 22 17.21 -17.67 -20.27
N ASP A 23 18.14 -16.87 -19.72
CA ASP A 23 19.44 -17.38 -19.29
C ASP A 23 19.31 -18.33 -18.09
N ILE A 24 18.37 -18.06 -17.17
CA ILE A 24 18.05 -18.92 -16.02
C ILE A 24 17.45 -20.26 -16.47
N PHE A 25 16.48 -20.26 -17.40
CA PHE A 25 15.88 -21.51 -17.91
C PHE A 25 16.72 -22.21 -18.99
N LYS A 26 17.79 -21.59 -19.49
CA LYS A 26 18.59 -22.12 -20.60
C LYS A 26 19.11 -23.52 -20.32
N GLN A 27 19.63 -23.76 -19.12
CA GLN A 27 20.14 -25.07 -18.73
C GLN A 27 19.02 -26.11 -18.63
N VAL A 28 17.87 -25.73 -18.09
CA VAL A 28 16.68 -26.61 -18.01
C VAL A 28 16.18 -26.99 -19.39
N ILE A 29 16.10 -26.02 -20.31
CA ILE A 29 15.66 -26.25 -21.69
C ILE A 29 16.65 -27.14 -22.45
N ILE A 30 17.96 -26.96 -22.24
CA ILE A 30 18.98 -27.83 -22.82
C ILE A 30 18.78 -29.27 -22.34
N LEU A 31 18.69 -29.49 -21.02
CA LEU A 31 18.46 -30.82 -20.46
C LEU A 31 17.15 -31.46 -20.95
N GLU A 32 16.08 -30.67 -21.06
CA GLU A 32 14.81 -31.16 -21.61
C GLU A 32 14.96 -31.57 -23.08
N ASN A 33 15.60 -30.74 -23.90
CA ASN A 33 15.82 -31.04 -25.31
C ASN A 33 16.71 -32.27 -25.48
N ASP A 34 17.80 -32.38 -24.73
CA ASP A 34 18.71 -33.54 -24.77
C ASP A 34 17.94 -34.85 -24.51
N ALA A 35 16.99 -34.84 -23.58
CA ALA A 35 16.15 -36.01 -23.31
C ALA A 35 15.06 -36.25 -24.37
N PHE A 36 14.42 -35.18 -24.86
CA PHE A 36 13.24 -35.28 -25.71
C PHE A 36 13.59 -35.45 -27.20
N GLU A 37 14.80 -35.06 -27.60
CA GLU A 37 15.32 -35.27 -28.96
C GLU A 37 15.83 -36.70 -29.21
N LEU A 38 16.04 -37.51 -28.17
CA LEU A 38 16.28 -38.95 -28.33
C LEU A 38 15.14 -39.64 -29.11
N VAL A 39 13.91 -39.14 -28.90
CA VAL A 39 12.70 -39.55 -29.62
C VAL A 39 11.79 -38.32 -29.86
N PRO A 40 12.04 -37.53 -30.91
CA PRO A 40 11.41 -36.21 -31.07
C PRO A 40 9.88 -36.22 -31.13
N ALA A 41 9.28 -37.25 -31.76
CA ALA A 41 7.83 -37.39 -31.84
C ALA A 41 7.20 -37.59 -30.44
N TYR A 42 7.88 -38.36 -29.58
CA TYR A 42 7.46 -38.59 -28.21
C TYR A 42 7.72 -37.37 -27.31
N GLY A 43 8.84 -36.68 -27.51
CA GLY A 43 9.11 -35.39 -26.86
C GLY A 43 8.00 -34.36 -27.08
N LYS A 44 7.44 -34.29 -28.30
CA LYS A 44 6.26 -33.44 -28.59
C LYS A 44 5.02 -33.86 -27.81
N VAL A 45 4.79 -35.16 -27.64
CA VAL A 45 3.67 -35.67 -26.80
C VAL A 45 3.84 -35.24 -25.36
N LEU A 46 5.04 -35.40 -24.78
CA LEU A 46 5.30 -35.00 -23.40
C LEU A 46 5.12 -33.50 -23.17
N ARG A 47 5.34 -32.67 -24.20
CA ARG A 47 5.06 -31.22 -24.19
C ARG A 47 3.59 -30.86 -24.42
N GLY A 48 2.74 -31.82 -24.75
CA GLY A 48 1.32 -31.59 -25.07
C GLY A 48 1.07 -31.13 -26.51
N GLU A 49 2.06 -31.25 -27.41
CA GLU A 49 2.00 -30.80 -28.81
C GLU A 49 1.68 -31.94 -29.80
N GLY A 50 1.58 -33.19 -29.33
CA GLY A 50 1.40 -34.38 -30.17
C GLY A 50 0.37 -35.38 -29.62
N LEU A 51 -0.01 -36.36 -30.45
CA LEU A 51 -0.92 -37.45 -30.09
C LEU A 51 -0.16 -38.74 -29.77
N VAL A 52 -0.70 -39.51 -28.82
CA VAL A 52 -0.06 -40.75 -28.30
C VAL A 52 -0.18 -41.94 -29.27
N SER A 53 -1.08 -41.91 -30.25
CA SER A 53 -1.51 -43.08 -31.02
C SER A 53 -0.46 -43.73 -31.92
N ASP A 54 0.62 -43.02 -32.26
CA ASP A 54 1.56 -43.42 -33.32
C ASP A 54 2.96 -43.78 -32.76
N ILE A 55 3.01 -44.21 -31.49
CA ILE A 55 4.24 -44.25 -30.67
C ILE A 55 4.53 -45.70 -30.23
N ASP A 56 5.66 -46.24 -30.67
CA ASP A 56 6.18 -47.53 -30.21
C ASP A 56 6.95 -47.37 -28.89
N PHE A 57 6.28 -47.69 -27.78
CA PHE A 57 6.86 -47.57 -26.45
C PHE A 57 7.99 -48.55 -26.16
N ASP A 58 8.07 -49.70 -26.82
CA ASP A 58 9.12 -50.69 -26.54
C ASP A 58 10.46 -50.22 -27.13
N LEU A 59 10.43 -49.69 -28.36
CA LEU A 59 11.60 -49.06 -28.99
C LEU A 59 12.12 -47.86 -28.18
N MET A 60 11.21 -47.08 -27.57
CA MET A 60 11.59 -45.94 -26.73
C MET A 60 12.25 -46.37 -25.43
N ARG A 61 11.73 -47.45 -24.82
CA ARG A 61 12.31 -48.00 -23.59
C ARG A 61 13.75 -48.41 -23.80
N GLU A 62 14.08 -49.05 -24.93
CA GLU A 62 15.46 -49.44 -25.24
C GLU A 62 16.38 -48.21 -25.31
N LYS A 63 16.00 -47.18 -26.08
CA LYS A 63 16.78 -45.95 -26.22
C LYS A 63 17.02 -45.23 -24.89
N TYR A 64 15.98 -45.05 -24.09
CA TYR A 64 16.13 -44.38 -22.79
C TYR A 64 16.90 -45.24 -21.78
N ARG A 65 16.74 -46.57 -21.83
CA ARG A 65 17.48 -47.48 -20.96
C ARG A 65 18.98 -47.47 -21.24
N GLU A 66 19.38 -47.41 -22.51
CA GLU A 66 20.79 -47.33 -22.92
C GLU A 66 21.45 -46.09 -22.30
N VAL A 67 20.85 -44.91 -22.48
CA VAL A 67 21.38 -43.65 -21.93
C VAL A 67 21.43 -43.64 -20.40
N LEU A 68 20.44 -44.28 -19.74
CA LEU A 68 20.44 -44.41 -18.28
C LEU A 68 21.53 -45.39 -17.77
N GLN A 69 21.94 -46.37 -18.57
CA GLN A 69 23.03 -47.29 -18.23
C GLN A 69 24.41 -46.62 -18.32
N ASP A 70 24.55 -45.62 -19.18
CA ASP A 70 25.75 -44.78 -19.30
C ASP A 70 25.95 -43.82 -18.10
N GLY A 71 25.01 -43.82 -17.15
CA GLY A 71 25.12 -43.07 -15.91
C GLY A 71 24.64 -41.61 -16.00
N ASP A 72 23.88 -41.26 -17.04
CA ASP A 72 23.29 -39.93 -17.16
C ASP A 72 22.31 -39.66 -15.99
N LYS A 73 22.43 -38.46 -15.42
CA LYS A 73 21.61 -37.96 -14.32
C LYS A 73 20.58 -36.94 -14.78
N ASN A 74 20.39 -36.76 -16.07
CA ASN A 74 19.38 -35.86 -16.60
C ASN A 74 17.97 -36.29 -16.12
N PRO A 75 17.26 -35.45 -15.32
CA PRO A 75 15.96 -35.80 -14.76
C PRO A 75 14.89 -36.06 -15.83
N PHE A 76 15.00 -35.41 -16.99
CA PHE A 76 14.02 -35.55 -18.07
C PHE A 76 14.13 -36.91 -18.79
N ILE A 77 15.28 -37.58 -18.73
CA ILE A 77 15.46 -38.94 -19.27
C ILE A 77 14.69 -39.93 -18.39
N TYR A 78 14.86 -39.86 -17.07
CA TYR A 78 14.08 -40.66 -16.12
C TYR A 78 12.58 -40.39 -16.27
N LEU A 79 12.20 -39.12 -16.44
CA LEU A 79 10.81 -38.72 -16.66
C LEU A 79 10.23 -39.35 -17.93
N ALA A 80 10.89 -39.15 -19.08
CA ALA A 80 10.45 -39.67 -20.37
C ALA A 80 10.33 -41.19 -20.35
N TYR A 81 11.30 -41.87 -19.73
CA TYR A 81 11.28 -43.31 -19.54
C TYR A 81 10.12 -43.76 -18.65
N GLY A 82 9.88 -43.07 -17.52
CA GLY A 82 8.75 -43.31 -16.62
C GLY A 82 7.39 -43.21 -17.33
N PHE A 83 7.22 -42.23 -18.22
CA PHE A 83 5.99 -42.07 -18.99
C PHE A 83 5.73 -43.25 -19.96
N THR A 84 6.77 -43.95 -20.46
CA THR A 84 6.57 -45.15 -21.28
C THR A 84 5.90 -46.29 -20.50
N PHE A 85 6.15 -46.37 -19.19
CA PHE A 85 5.49 -47.30 -18.28
C PHE A 85 4.07 -46.82 -17.94
N HIS A 86 3.92 -45.51 -17.71
CA HIS A 86 2.63 -44.90 -17.41
C HIS A 86 1.59 -45.13 -18.52
N TYR A 87 1.96 -44.89 -19.79
CA TYR A 87 1.04 -45.10 -20.92
C TYR A 87 0.68 -46.59 -21.13
N LYS A 88 1.56 -47.52 -20.77
CA LYS A 88 1.27 -48.97 -20.73
C LYS A 88 0.52 -49.41 -19.46
N LYS A 89 0.19 -48.49 -18.54
CA LYS A 89 -0.48 -48.74 -17.25
C LYS A 89 0.35 -49.55 -16.24
N GLU A 90 1.68 -49.51 -16.38
CA GLU A 90 2.64 -50.12 -15.45
C GLU A 90 3.00 -49.12 -14.34
N ASN A 91 2.06 -48.89 -13.41
CA ASN A 91 2.12 -47.78 -12.46
C ASN A 91 3.30 -47.84 -11.46
N ASP A 92 3.71 -49.03 -11.01
CA ASP A 92 4.80 -49.17 -10.04
C ASP A 92 6.15 -48.76 -10.64
N SER A 93 6.42 -49.22 -11.87
CA SER A 93 7.62 -48.86 -12.62
C SER A 93 7.63 -47.39 -12.99
N ALA A 94 6.49 -46.84 -13.46
CA ALA A 94 6.35 -45.41 -13.71
C ALA A 94 6.65 -44.60 -12.46
N SER A 95 6.11 -45.02 -11.31
CA SER A 95 6.27 -44.35 -10.03
C SER A 95 7.73 -44.30 -9.57
N TYR A 96 8.46 -45.39 -9.75
CA TYR A 96 9.90 -45.46 -9.45
C TYR A 96 10.71 -44.46 -10.27
N TYR A 97 10.47 -44.39 -11.58
CA TYR A 97 11.21 -43.49 -12.45
C TYR A 97 10.83 -42.02 -12.27
N PHE A 98 9.57 -41.72 -11.97
CA PHE A 98 9.15 -40.37 -11.61
C PHE A 98 9.82 -39.88 -10.31
N GLN A 99 9.95 -40.74 -9.30
CA GLN A 99 10.70 -40.41 -8.09
C GLN A 99 12.19 -40.18 -8.39
N LYS A 100 12.81 -41.03 -9.23
CA LYS A 100 14.20 -40.83 -9.65
C LYS A 100 14.42 -39.53 -10.44
N ALA A 101 13.47 -39.15 -11.29
CA ALA A 101 13.52 -37.88 -12.00
C ALA A 101 13.58 -36.70 -11.02
N SER A 102 12.69 -36.71 -10.02
CA SER A 102 12.68 -35.69 -8.97
C SER A 102 13.97 -35.67 -8.14
N GLN A 103 14.46 -36.84 -7.73
CA GLN A 103 15.73 -36.95 -6.99
C GLN A 103 16.92 -36.44 -7.80
N SER A 104 16.92 -36.64 -9.11
CA SER A 104 17.98 -36.19 -10.01
C SER A 104 17.96 -34.67 -10.23
N ALA A 105 16.80 -34.02 -10.07
CA ALA A 105 16.68 -32.55 -10.09
C ALA A 105 17.34 -31.87 -8.87
N GLY A 106 17.50 -32.60 -7.75
CA GLY A 106 18.28 -32.16 -6.61
C GLY A 106 17.73 -30.89 -5.94
N LEU A 107 18.52 -29.81 -5.93
CA LEU A 107 18.13 -28.53 -5.33
C LEU A 107 17.69 -27.48 -6.36
N ASP A 108 17.62 -27.85 -7.63
CA ASP A 108 17.29 -26.91 -8.70
C ASP A 108 15.77 -26.71 -8.81
N TYR A 109 15.30 -25.60 -8.24
CA TYR A 109 13.90 -25.21 -8.26
C TYR A 109 13.31 -25.10 -9.68
N LEU A 110 14.12 -24.81 -10.70
CA LEU A 110 13.65 -24.70 -12.08
C LEU A 110 13.39 -26.06 -12.69
N LEU A 111 14.24 -27.05 -12.40
CA LEU A 111 14.03 -28.43 -12.81
C LEU A 111 12.75 -28.98 -12.19
N HIS A 112 12.56 -28.82 -10.87
CA HIS A 112 11.33 -29.22 -10.19
C HIS A 112 10.08 -28.51 -10.73
N LEU A 113 10.18 -27.20 -10.99
CA LEU A 113 9.10 -26.45 -11.62
C LEU A 113 8.75 -27.00 -13.01
N ARG A 114 9.76 -27.39 -13.79
CA ARG A 114 9.54 -27.94 -15.13
C ARG A 114 8.98 -29.36 -15.09
N LEU A 115 9.44 -30.21 -14.17
CA LEU A 115 8.86 -31.52 -13.90
C LEU A 115 7.36 -31.38 -13.55
N TYR A 116 7.02 -30.47 -12.63
CA TYR A 116 5.64 -30.14 -12.29
C TYR A 116 4.81 -29.75 -13.53
N GLN A 117 5.33 -28.89 -14.41
CA GLN A 117 4.64 -28.48 -15.63
C GLN A 117 4.38 -29.67 -16.56
N ILE A 118 5.36 -30.55 -16.77
CA ILE A 118 5.20 -31.73 -17.63
C ILE A 118 4.18 -32.71 -17.03
N PHE A 119 4.21 -32.94 -15.71
CA PHE A 119 3.19 -33.75 -15.03
C PHE A 119 1.79 -33.13 -15.12
N SER A 120 1.69 -31.80 -15.09
CA SER A 120 0.43 -31.06 -15.27
C SER A 120 -0.17 -31.28 -16.65
N VAL A 121 0.63 -31.10 -17.70
CA VAL A 121 0.21 -31.31 -19.10
C VAL A 121 -0.26 -32.74 -19.34
N ASN A 122 0.42 -33.72 -18.74
CA ASN A 122 0.08 -35.14 -18.87
C ASN A 122 -0.90 -35.66 -17.80
N VAL A 123 -1.45 -34.76 -16.96
CA VAL A 123 -2.50 -35.03 -15.96
C VAL A 123 -2.12 -36.09 -14.90
N VAL A 124 -0.84 -36.16 -14.52
CA VAL A 124 -0.34 -37.09 -13.48
C VAL A 124 -0.40 -36.42 -12.09
N LYS A 125 -1.62 -36.32 -11.55
CA LYS A 125 -1.92 -35.52 -10.33
C LYS A 125 -1.06 -35.87 -9.10
N ASN A 126 -0.78 -37.14 -8.85
CA ASN A 126 0.00 -37.56 -7.68
C ASN A 126 1.41 -36.97 -7.70
N TYR A 127 2.04 -36.96 -8.88
CA TYR A 127 3.39 -36.45 -9.06
C TYR A 127 3.44 -34.94 -9.22
N MET A 128 2.37 -34.30 -9.72
CA MET A 128 2.23 -32.85 -9.59
C MET A 128 2.30 -32.40 -8.13
N ASN A 129 1.50 -33.02 -7.26
CA ASN A 129 1.49 -32.68 -5.83
C ASN A 129 2.84 -32.99 -5.17
N TYR A 130 3.46 -34.10 -5.56
CA TYR A 130 4.80 -34.45 -5.10
C TYR A 130 5.82 -33.36 -5.42
N GLU A 131 5.87 -32.87 -6.67
CA GLU A 131 6.79 -31.79 -7.06
C GLU A 131 6.47 -30.45 -6.38
N ILE A 132 5.20 -30.15 -6.14
CA ILE A 132 4.79 -28.98 -5.34
C ILE A 132 5.35 -29.07 -3.92
N ASP A 133 5.27 -30.24 -3.31
CA ASP A 133 5.80 -30.46 -1.96
C ASP A 133 7.33 -30.43 -1.95
N GLN A 134 8.00 -30.90 -3.01
CA GLN A 134 9.45 -30.72 -3.16
C GLN A 134 9.82 -29.24 -3.27
N LEU A 135 9.14 -28.46 -4.13
CA LEU A 135 9.38 -27.03 -4.27
C LEU A 135 9.19 -26.26 -2.96
N GLU A 136 8.18 -26.65 -2.17
CA GLU A 136 7.98 -26.08 -0.84
C GLU A 136 9.13 -26.42 0.11
N LYS A 137 9.55 -27.69 0.16
CA LYS A 137 10.69 -28.12 0.98
C LYS A 137 11.99 -27.40 0.57
N LEU A 138 12.25 -27.30 -0.72
CA LEU A 138 13.43 -26.63 -1.28
C LEU A 138 13.52 -25.17 -0.83
N LYS A 139 12.40 -24.44 -0.81
CA LYS A 139 12.31 -23.07 -0.28
C LYS A 139 12.90 -22.99 1.15
N TYR A 140 12.57 -23.94 2.02
CA TYR A 140 13.10 -23.99 3.39
C TYR A 140 14.56 -24.47 3.45
N MET A 141 14.95 -25.42 2.59
CA MET A 141 16.34 -25.91 2.51
C MET A 141 17.34 -24.80 2.15
N VAL A 142 16.94 -23.86 1.28
CA VAL A 142 17.77 -22.68 0.95
C VAL A 142 17.61 -21.51 1.94
N GLY A 143 16.85 -21.73 3.02
CA GLY A 143 16.60 -20.73 4.07
C GLY A 143 15.76 -19.55 3.62
N ALA A 144 14.94 -19.70 2.56
CA ALA A 144 14.03 -18.66 2.09
C ALA A 144 12.66 -18.79 2.75
N ASN A 145 11.99 -17.65 2.97
CA ASN A 145 10.57 -17.63 3.35
C ASN A 145 9.68 -17.41 2.13
N SER A 146 10.23 -16.87 1.04
CA SER A 146 9.56 -16.77 -0.24
C SER A 146 10.50 -16.84 -1.45
N LEU A 147 9.94 -17.26 -2.59
CA LEU A 147 10.59 -17.29 -3.91
C LEU A 147 9.81 -16.37 -4.86
N PRO A 148 10.00 -15.04 -4.76
CA PRO A 148 9.17 -14.07 -5.46
C PRO A 148 9.30 -14.17 -6.98
N GLU A 149 10.48 -14.50 -7.51
CA GLU A 149 10.71 -14.64 -8.96
C GLU A 149 9.85 -15.76 -9.56
N ILE A 150 9.83 -16.92 -8.91
CA ILE A 150 9.03 -18.08 -9.33
C ILE A 150 7.53 -17.76 -9.19
N SER A 151 7.15 -17.12 -8.08
CA SER A 151 5.76 -16.71 -7.84
C SER A 151 5.25 -15.77 -8.93
N ILE A 152 6.05 -14.79 -9.34
CA ILE A 152 5.70 -13.87 -10.43
C ILE A 152 5.55 -14.63 -11.75
N TYR A 153 6.48 -15.52 -12.08
CA TYR A 153 6.42 -16.33 -13.28
C TYR A 153 5.15 -17.20 -13.34
N LEU A 154 4.85 -17.93 -12.27
CA LEU A 154 3.64 -18.75 -12.15
C LEU A 154 2.36 -17.92 -12.23
N ASN A 155 2.35 -16.71 -11.68
CA ASN A 155 1.23 -15.79 -11.79
C ASN A 155 0.98 -15.38 -13.25
N ILE A 156 2.04 -15.10 -14.01
CA ILE A 156 1.93 -14.77 -15.45
C ILE A 156 1.39 -15.96 -16.22
N LEU A 157 1.96 -17.15 -16.02
CA LEU A 157 1.48 -18.39 -16.65
C LEU A 157 0.02 -18.68 -16.33
N ALA A 158 -0.41 -18.46 -15.08
CA ALA A 158 -1.80 -18.64 -14.71
C ALA A 158 -2.74 -17.73 -15.50
N ILE A 159 -2.35 -16.47 -15.73
CA ILE A 159 -3.13 -15.53 -16.53
C ILE A 159 -3.19 -15.98 -17.99
N GLU A 160 -2.10 -16.50 -18.54
CA GLU A 160 -2.06 -17.05 -19.91
C GLU A 160 -2.93 -18.29 -20.06
N ASN A 161 -2.82 -19.25 -19.13
CA ASN A 161 -3.66 -20.44 -19.08
C ASN A 161 -5.14 -20.07 -18.98
N TYR A 162 -5.49 -19.08 -18.15
CA TYR A 162 -6.86 -18.58 -18.07
C TYR A 162 -7.34 -17.98 -19.40
N LYS A 163 -6.51 -17.20 -20.10
CA LYS A 163 -6.85 -16.67 -21.44
C LYS A 163 -7.07 -17.78 -22.47
N ASN A 164 -6.31 -18.87 -22.35
CA ASN A 164 -6.43 -20.06 -23.20
C ASN A 164 -7.59 -20.99 -22.79
N LYS A 165 -8.42 -20.58 -21.81
CA LYS A 165 -9.55 -21.34 -21.23
C LYS A 165 -9.16 -22.57 -20.41
N ASN A 166 -7.89 -22.70 -20.02
CA ASN A 166 -7.40 -23.74 -19.10
C ASN A 166 -7.55 -23.27 -17.64
N VAL A 167 -8.79 -23.27 -17.14
CA VAL A 167 -9.13 -22.68 -15.83
C VAL A 167 -8.48 -23.42 -14.65
N ASP A 168 -8.48 -24.76 -14.66
CA ASP A 168 -7.92 -25.54 -13.55
C ASP A 168 -6.41 -25.35 -13.40
N GLU A 169 -5.71 -25.32 -14.53
CA GLU A 169 -4.26 -25.07 -14.56
C GLU A 169 -3.92 -23.65 -14.11
N ALA A 170 -4.77 -22.67 -14.46
CA ALA A 170 -4.62 -21.30 -13.96
C ALA A 170 -4.74 -21.22 -12.43
N PHE A 171 -5.73 -21.90 -11.83
CA PHE A 171 -5.85 -21.95 -10.37
C PHE A 171 -4.69 -22.69 -9.72
N SER A 172 -4.26 -23.82 -10.30
CA SER A 172 -3.13 -24.59 -9.78
C SER A 172 -1.85 -23.75 -9.72
N ASN A 173 -1.53 -23.04 -10.81
CA ASN A 173 -0.38 -22.15 -10.88
C ASN A 173 -0.48 -20.97 -9.89
N LEU A 174 -1.67 -20.39 -9.68
CA LEU A 174 -1.85 -19.33 -8.68
C LEU A 174 -1.68 -19.84 -7.24
N LEU A 175 -2.23 -21.00 -6.92
CA LEU A 175 -2.10 -21.60 -5.59
C LEU A 175 -0.64 -21.94 -5.29
N LEU A 176 0.07 -22.51 -6.28
CA LEU A 176 1.50 -22.76 -6.18
C LEU A 176 2.29 -21.45 -6.02
N ALA A 177 1.98 -20.42 -6.82
CA ALA A 177 2.61 -19.10 -6.71
C ALA A 177 2.46 -18.49 -5.30
N ASN A 178 1.29 -18.65 -4.67
CA ASN A 178 1.02 -18.18 -3.31
C ASN A 178 1.72 -19.06 -2.25
N LYS A 179 1.87 -20.36 -2.50
CA LYS A 179 2.58 -21.29 -1.62
C LYS A 179 4.09 -20.99 -1.59
N LEU A 180 4.65 -20.62 -2.74
CA LEU A 180 6.07 -20.23 -2.89
C LEU A 180 6.34 -18.79 -2.45
N ASP A 181 5.40 -17.87 -2.61
CA ASP A 181 5.48 -16.52 -2.04
C ASP A 181 4.13 -16.07 -1.45
N PRO A 182 3.91 -16.32 -0.14
CA PRO A 182 2.67 -15.94 0.54
C PRO A 182 2.48 -14.42 0.67
N PHE A 183 3.51 -13.63 0.40
CA PHE A 183 3.48 -12.17 0.49
C PHE A 183 3.14 -11.51 -0.86
N ASN A 184 3.05 -12.30 -1.94
CA ASN A 184 2.70 -11.80 -3.26
C ASN A 184 1.20 -11.48 -3.38
N PHE A 185 0.88 -10.20 -3.17
CA PHE A 185 -0.48 -9.69 -3.24
C PHE A 185 -1.16 -9.88 -4.61
N GLN A 186 -0.41 -9.78 -5.70
CA GLN A 186 -0.98 -9.90 -7.04
C GLN A 186 -1.57 -11.29 -7.25
N VAL A 187 -0.89 -12.31 -6.73
CA VAL A 187 -1.37 -13.70 -6.77
C VAL A 187 -2.66 -13.83 -5.97
N VAL A 188 -2.71 -13.34 -4.72
CA VAL A 188 -3.92 -13.40 -3.88
C VAL A 188 -5.10 -12.68 -4.54
N ASN A 189 -4.84 -11.50 -5.15
CA ASN A 189 -5.84 -10.76 -5.92
C ASN A 189 -6.34 -11.55 -7.13
N ASN A 190 -5.45 -12.19 -7.88
CA ASN A 190 -5.81 -12.99 -9.04
C ASN A 190 -6.62 -14.22 -8.64
N ILE A 191 -6.26 -14.89 -7.54
CA ILE A 191 -7.06 -15.98 -6.95
C ILE A 191 -8.48 -15.48 -6.63
N LEU A 192 -8.61 -14.33 -5.97
CA LEU A 192 -9.91 -13.75 -5.64
C LEU A 192 -10.72 -13.37 -6.90
N ASN A 193 -10.09 -12.71 -7.86
CA ASN A 193 -10.77 -12.25 -9.07
C ASN A 193 -11.24 -13.42 -9.95
N LEU A 194 -10.39 -14.44 -10.14
CA LEU A 194 -10.76 -15.63 -10.90
C LEU A 194 -11.80 -16.47 -10.16
N SER A 195 -11.67 -16.65 -8.85
CA SER A 195 -12.66 -17.41 -8.06
C SER A 195 -14.05 -16.79 -8.13
N LEU A 196 -14.15 -15.45 -8.11
CA LEU A 196 -15.42 -14.76 -8.29
C LEU A 196 -15.98 -14.90 -9.72
N LYS A 197 -15.14 -14.83 -10.76
CA LYS A 197 -15.56 -15.00 -12.17
C LYS A 197 -16.06 -16.41 -12.45
N GLU A 198 -15.35 -17.42 -11.95
CA GLU A 198 -15.63 -18.84 -12.16
C GLU A 198 -16.55 -19.45 -11.08
N LYS A 199 -17.06 -18.62 -10.15
CA LYS A 199 -17.94 -19.01 -9.03
C LYS A 199 -17.36 -20.10 -8.11
N ARG A 200 -16.03 -20.16 -7.96
CA ARG A 200 -15.32 -21.07 -7.05
C ARG A 200 -15.14 -20.47 -5.66
N PHE A 201 -16.21 -20.39 -4.89
CA PHE A 201 -16.22 -19.67 -3.61
C PHE A 201 -15.29 -20.26 -2.55
N GLU A 202 -14.89 -21.53 -2.66
CA GLU A 202 -13.92 -22.19 -1.77
C GLU A 202 -12.57 -21.44 -1.67
N TYR A 203 -12.14 -20.82 -2.77
CA TYR A 203 -10.89 -20.05 -2.81
C TYR A 203 -11.04 -18.59 -2.33
N THR A 204 -12.28 -18.10 -2.17
CA THR A 204 -12.52 -16.72 -1.75
C THR A 204 -12.23 -16.54 -0.26
N SER A 205 -12.67 -17.48 0.59
CA SER A 205 -12.35 -17.50 2.02
C SER A 205 -10.85 -17.65 2.26
N PHE A 206 -10.20 -18.52 1.48
CA PHE A 206 -8.74 -18.67 1.46
C PHE A 206 -8.04 -17.35 1.14
N ALA A 207 -8.40 -16.69 0.03
CA ALA A 207 -7.80 -15.41 -0.36
C ALA A 207 -8.01 -14.34 0.72
N LEU A 208 -9.22 -14.25 1.29
CA LEU A 208 -9.56 -13.33 2.39
C LEU A 208 -8.68 -13.54 3.63
N SER A 209 -8.44 -14.79 4.03
CA SER A 209 -7.55 -15.11 5.15
C SER A 209 -6.11 -14.63 4.92
N ARG A 210 -5.63 -14.69 3.67
CA ARG A 210 -4.25 -14.33 3.30
C ARG A 210 -4.00 -12.82 3.32
N TYR A 211 -5.03 -11.99 3.09
CA TYR A 211 -4.88 -10.53 3.27
C TYR A 211 -4.48 -10.12 4.69
N LYS A 212 -4.83 -10.91 5.72
CA LYS A 212 -4.37 -10.62 7.10
C LYS A 212 -2.85 -10.71 7.22
N ASN A 213 -2.22 -11.64 6.50
CA ASN A 213 -0.76 -11.82 6.52
C ASN A 213 -0.04 -10.68 5.77
N TYR A 214 -0.71 -10.04 4.80
CA TYR A 214 -0.17 -8.91 4.07
C TYR A 214 0.13 -7.71 4.98
N PHE A 215 -0.75 -7.41 5.93
CA PHE A 215 -0.54 -6.31 6.89
C PHE A 215 0.51 -6.63 7.98
N LYS A 216 1.02 -7.87 8.05
CA LYS A 216 2.14 -8.23 8.95
C LYS A 216 3.50 -7.79 8.39
N ASP A 217 3.64 -7.55 7.08
CA ASP A 217 4.90 -7.08 6.46
C ASP A 217 5.13 -5.58 6.74
N GLU A 218 6.30 -5.26 7.28
CA GLU A 218 6.72 -3.89 7.64
C GLU A 218 6.72 -2.94 6.45
N ILE A 219 7.13 -3.38 5.26
CA ILE A 219 7.16 -2.52 4.06
C ILE A 219 5.76 -2.03 3.72
N ILE A 220 4.77 -2.90 3.90
CA ILE A 220 3.36 -2.60 3.60
C ILE A 220 2.80 -1.62 4.62
N LYS A 221 3.16 -1.75 5.90
CA LYS A 221 2.82 -0.76 6.93
C LYS A 221 3.37 0.61 6.57
N PHE A 222 4.64 0.72 6.18
CA PHE A 222 5.24 2.00 5.75
C PHE A 222 4.52 2.63 4.56
N ILE A 223 4.17 1.83 3.55
CA ILE A 223 3.48 2.31 2.35
C ILE A 223 2.05 2.74 2.65
N PHE A 224 1.35 2.01 3.53
CA PHE A 224 0.05 2.41 4.02
C PHE A 224 0.11 3.76 4.74
N VAL A 225 1.05 3.92 5.68
CA VAL A 225 1.26 5.19 6.40
C VAL A 225 1.58 6.32 5.43
N PHE A 226 2.47 6.10 4.46
CA PHE A 226 2.78 7.08 3.42
C PHE A 226 1.53 7.52 2.65
N ASN A 227 0.71 6.57 2.20
CA ASN A 227 -0.51 6.87 1.45
C ASN A 227 -1.52 7.64 2.31
N VAL A 228 -1.66 7.30 3.59
CA VAL A 228 -2.50 8.04 4.55
C VAL A 228 -2.01 9.48 4.74
N LEU A 229 -0.71 9.68 4.97
CA LEU A 229 -0.12 11.02 5.12
C LEU A 229 -0.32 11.87 3.86
N LYS A 230 -0.08 11.27 2.69
CA LYS A 230 -0.31 11.90 1.39
C LYS A 230 -1.75 12.32 1.22
N PHE A 231 -2.69 11.42 1.49
CA PHE A 231 -4.13 11.72 1.44
C PHE A 231 -4.48 12.87 2.37
N LEU A 232 -4.06 12.81 3.63
CA LEU A 232 -4.32 13.82 4.65
C LEU A 232 -3.86 15.21 4.21
N ARG A 233 -2.64 15.30 3.63
CA ARG A 233 -2.09 16.57 3.14
C ARG A 233 -2.96 17.22 2.06
N TYR A 234 -3.36 16.47 1.03
CA TYR A 234 -4.24 17.00 -0.02
C TYR A 234 -5.65 17.27 0.51
N PHE A 235 -6.15 16.42 1.41
CA PHE A 235 -7.45 16.58 2.06
C PHE A 235 -7.57 17.90 2.81
N ILE A 236 -6.59 18.23 3.66
CA ILE A 236 -6.56 19.50 4.41
C ILE A 236 -6.58 20.71 3.46
N LEU A 237 -5.78 20.66 2.39
CA LEU A 237 -5.66 21.75 1.41
C LEU A 237 -6.96 21.98 0.63
N VAL A 238 -7.57 20.90 0.13
CA VAL A 238 -8.85 20.97 -0.60
C VAL A 238 -9.97 21.42 0.34
N LEU A 239 -10.00 20.93 1.58
CA LEU A 239 -10.98 21.35 2.58
C LEU A 239 -10.89 22.87 2.82
N PHE A 240 -9.68 23.42 2.98
CA PHE A 240 -9.44 24.86 3.10
C PHE A 240 -9.93 25.65 1.89
N ILE A 241 -9.65 25.18 0.67
CA ILE A 241 -10.12 25.80 -0.56
C ILE A 241 -11.66 25.86 -0.58
N PHE A 242 -12.33 24.75 -0.29
CA PHE A 242 -13.79 24.66 -0.33
C PHE A 242 -14.45 25.58 0.71
N TYR A 243 -13.95 25.60 1.96
CA TYR A 243 -14.45 26.54 2.97
C TYR A 243 -14.20 28.00 2.60
N THR A 244 -13.03 28.31 2.03
CA THR A 244 -12.69 29.65 1.57
C THR A 244 -13.66 30.11 0.48
N VAL A 245 -13.96 29.25 -0.50
CA VAL A 245 -14.93 29.53 -1.57
C VAL A 245 -16.31 29.81 -0.98
N ILE A 246 -16.83 28.95 -0.10
CA ILE A 246 -18.18 29.14 0.48
C ILE A 246 -18.26 30.41 1.32
N PHE A 247 -17.27 30.68 2.16
CA PHE A 247 -17.29 31.87 3.03
C PHE A 247 -17.07 33.15 2.22
N THR A 248 -16.30 33.09 1.13
CA THR A 248 -16.22 34.16 0.14
C THR A 248 -17.60 34.44 -0.43
N PHE A 249 -18.27 33.43 -1.01
CA PHE A 249 -19.62 33.59 -1.55
C PHE A 249 -20.63 34.13 -0.53
N LYS A 250 -20.55 33.67 0.73
CA LYS A 250 -21.45 34.11 1.81
C LYS A 250 -21.21 35.56 2.25
N ASN A 251 -19.99 36.10 2.12
CA ASN A 251 -19.63 37.41 2.67
C ASN A 251 -19.22 38.46 1.61
N ILE A 252 -19.22 38.10 0.32
CA ILE A 252 -18.77 38.99 -0.76
C ILE A 252 -19.63 40.25 -0.93
N ASP A 253 -20.91 40.19 -0.60
CA ASP A 253 -21.81 41.34 -0.66
C ASP A 253 -21.52 42.37 0.45
N LYS A 254 -21.12 41.93 1.66
CA LYS A 254 -20.60 42.83 2.71
C LYS A 254 -19.34 43.56 2.24
N TYR A 255 -18.44 42.85 1.56
CA TYR A 255 -17.23 43.43 0.98
C TYR A 255 -17.56 44.50 -0.06
N PHE A 256 -18.44 44.22 -1.02
CA PHE A 256 -18.85 45.22 -2.01
C PHE A 256 -19.60 46.41 -1.38
N TYR A 257 -20.39 46.18 -0.33
CA TYR A 257 -21.05 47.26 0.41
C TYR A 257 -20.04 48.19 1.07
N PHE A 258 -19.01 47.61 1.72
CA PHE A 258 -17.93 48.36 2.33
C PHE A 258 -17.24 49.28 1.31
N TYR A 259 -16.88 48.76 0.14
CA TYR A 259 -16.24 49.55 -0.92
C TYR A 259 -17.14 50.67 -1.45
N LYS A 260 -18.45 50.42 -1.63
CA LYS A 260 -19.38 51.46 -2.09
C LYS A 260 -19.52 52.60 -1.09
N ARG A 261 -19.53 52.29 0.22
CA ARG A 261 -19.86 53.26 1.28
C ARG A 261 -18.64 54.00 1.85
N TYR A 262 -17.55 53.28 2.13
CA TYR A 262 -16.45 53.81 2.94
C TYR A 262 -15.22 54.24 2.13
N VAL A 263 -15.06 53.74 0.90
CA VAL A 263 -13.94 54.17 0.05
C VAL A 263 -14.25 55.55 -0.52
N LYS A 264 -13.57 56.58 0.02
CA LYS A 264 -13.79 58.01 -0.28
C LYS A 264 -13.21 58.49 -1.63
N LEU A 265 -12.90 57.58 -2.56
CA LEU A 265 -12.45 57.93 -3.91
C LEU A 265 -13.58 58.61 -4.70
N LYS A 266 -13.26 59.64 -5.50
CA LYS A 266 -14.18 60.37 -6.40
C LYS A 266 -14.57 59.55 -7.65
N PHE A 267 -14.84 58.26 -7.49
CA PHE A 267 -15.22 57.36 -8.58
C PHE A 267 -16.73 57.09 -8.59
N LEU A 268 -17.27 56.78 -9.78
CA LEU A 268 -18.64 56.28 -9.93
C LEU A 268 -18.81 54.94 -9.18
N LEU A 269 -20.03 54.65 -8.72
CA LEU A 269 -20.37 53.41 -8.00
C LEU A 269 -19.91 52.15 -8.75
N ARG A 270 -20.05 52.12 -10.09
CA ARG A 270 -19.60 51.01 -10.94
C ARG A 270 -18.08 50.85 -10.92
N GLN A 271 -17.33 51.94 -10.96
CA GLN A 271 -15.87 51.95 -10.91
C GLN A 271 -15.34 51.48 -9.54
N LYS A 272 -15.99 51.85 -8.44
CA LYS A 272 -15.63 51.34 -7.10
C LYS A 272 -15.82 49.83 -6.98
N VAL A 273 -16.90 49.30 -7.53
CA VAL A 273 -17.14 47.84 -7.57
C VAL A 273 -16.10 47.14 -8.45
N PHE A 274 -15.79 47.72 -9.62
CA PHE A 274 -14.76 47.20 -10.50
C PHE A 274 -13.38 47.15 -9.80
N LEU A 275 -13.00 48.22 -9.10
CA LEU A 275 -11.77 48.25 -8.31
C LEU A 275 -11.75 47.17 -7.23
N ALA A 276 -12.88 46.94 -6.55
CA ALA A 276 -13.00 45.89 -5.54
C ALA A 276 -12.83 44.48 -6.14
N ILE A 277 -13.35 44.23 -7.34
CA ILE A 277 -13.13 42.97 -8.07
C ILE A 277 -11.65 42.82 -8.44
N LEU A 278 -11.03 43.89 -8.95
CA LEU A 278 -9.63 43.90 -9.36
C LEU A 278 -8.71 43.59 -8.17
N ILE A 279 -8.99 44.15 -6.99
CA ILE A 279 -8.27 43.84 -5.75
C ILE A 279 -8.40 42.35 -5.42
N LEU A 280 -9.61 41.77 -5.42
CA LEU A 280 -9.79 40.34 -5.14
C LEU A 280 -9.06 39.42 -6.13
N LEU A 281 -8.90 39.83 -7.39
CA LEU A 281 -8.24 39.05 -8.44
C LEU A 281 -6.74 39.37 -8.60
N LEU A 282 -6.19 40.30 -7.81
CA LEU A 282 -4.82 40.80 -7.97
C LEU A 282 -3.76 39.69 -8.02
N PRO A 283 -3.74 38.68 -7.13
CA PRO A 283 -2.76 37.59 -7.22
C PRO A 283 -2.82 36.80 -8.53
N LEU A 284 -4.02 36.61 -9.10
CA LEU A 284 -4.18 35.90 -10.37
C LEU A 284 -3.70 36.74 -11.55
N ILE A 285 -3.94 38.06 -11.51
CA ILE A 285 -3.42 39.02 -12.51
C ILE A 285 -1.89 39.01 -12.51
N LEU A 286 -1.28 38.92 -11.33
CA LEU A 286 0.17 38.81 -11.16
C LEU A 286 0.73 37.39 -11.42
N GLN A 287 -0.08 36.49 -11.98
CA GLN A 287 0.30 35.10 -12.27
C GLN A 287 0.82 34.31 -11.04
N MET A 288 0.40 34.70 -9.84
CA MET A 288 0.71 33.93 -8.63
C MET A 288 -0.12 32.64 -8.59
N SER A 289 0.37 31.65 -7.82
CA SER A 289 -0.34 30.38 -7.66
C SER A 289 -1.77 30.57 -7.09
N PHE A 290 -2.68 29.69 -7.49
CA PHE A 290 -4.06 29.67 -6.97
C PHE A 290 -4.13 29.53 -5.44
N ILE A 291 -3.17 28.84 -4.81
CA ILE A 291 -3.12 28.71 -3.35
C ILE A 291 -2.87 30.05 -2.68
N ILE A 292 -1.90 30.83 -3.19
CA ILE A 292 -1.60 32.17 -2.67
C ILE A 292 -2.85 33.06 -2.79
N TRP A 293 -3.59 32.92 -3.90
CA TRP A 293 -4.86 33.62 -4.09
C TRP A 293 -5.89 33.31 -2.99
N PHE A 294 -6.07 32.05 -2.59
CA PHE A 294 -7.00 31.70 -1.50
C PHE A 294 -6.61 32.32 -0.16
N PHE A 295 -5.33 32.26 0.21
CA PHE A 295 -4.81 32.90 1.43
C PHE A 295 -5.03 34.42 1.41
N TYR A 296 -4.79 35.05 0.26
CA TYR A 296 -5.03 36.48 0.06
C TYR A 296 -6.52 36.86 0.20
N VAL A 297 -7.42 36.08 -0.41
CA VAL A 297 -8.88 36.28 -0.28
C VAL A 297 -9.32 36.13 1.18
N VAL A 298 -8.77 35.16 1.92
CA VAL A 298 -9.03 35.02 3.35
C VAL A 298 -8.64 36.28 4.11
N ILE A 299 -7.43 36.82 3.90
CA ILE A 299 -6.97 38.04 4.57
C ILE A 299 -7.94 39.21 4.33
N ILE A 300 -8.33 39.45 3.07
CA ILE A 300 -9.24 40.54 2.72
C ILE A 300 -10.61 40.37 3.38
N LEU A 301 -11.14 39.16 3.35
CA LEU A 301 -12.52 38.91 3.78
C LEU A 301 -12.63 38.60 5.27
N PHE A 302 -11.52 38.38 5.97
CA PHE A 302 -11.51 37.94 7.37
C PHE A 302 -12.32 38.86 8.29
N SER A 303 -12.24 40.18 8.10
CA SER A 303 -12.97 41.15 8.90
C SER A 303 -14.51 41.01 8.78
N PHE A 304 -15.00 40.52 7.64
CA PHE A 304 -16.44 40.34 7.39
C PHE A 304 -17.00 38.99 7.85
N TYR A 305 -16.11 38.04 8.18
CA TYR A 305 -16.48 36.71 8.66
C TYR A 305 -17.10 36.73 10.06
N GLU A 306 -18.08 35.85 10.26
CA GLU A 306 -18.68 35.59 11.56
C GLU A 306 -17.68 34.89 12.51
N LYS A 307 -17.92 34.95 13.84
CA LYS A 307 -17.02 34.34 14.84
C LYS A 307 -16.76 32.85 14.56
N LYS A 308 -17.80 32.09 14.21
CA LYS A 308 -17.67 30.65 13.87
C LYS A 308 -16.89 30.41 12.58
N GLU A 309 -17.08 31.26 11.57
CA GLU A 309 -16.34 31.19 10.29
C GLU A 309 -14.85 31.46 10.50
N LYS A 310 -14.52 32.48 11.31
CA LYS A 310 -13.15 32.78 11.73
C LYS A 310 -12.50 31.58 12.41
N MET A 311 -13.18 30.97 13.39
CA MET A 311 -12.66 29.78 14.08
C MET A 311 -12.37 28.62 13.12
N ILE A 312 -13.30 28.32 12.20
CA ILE A 312 -13.13 27.23 11.23
C ILE A 312 -11.95 27.50 10.29
N ILE A 313 -11.86 28.70 9.70
CA ILE A 313 -10.76 29.04 8.79
C ILE A 313 -9.42 29.09 9.53
N SER A 314 -9.36 29.70 10.71
CA SER A 314 -8.12 29.75 11.50
C SER A 314 -7.64 28.34 11.88
N PHE A 315 -8.56 27.42 12.21
CA PHE A 315 -8.21 26.02 12.45
C PHE A 315 -7.68 25.33 11.18
N LEU A 316 -8.28 25.56 10.02
CA LEU A 316 -7.79 25.00 8.75
C LEU A 316 -6.41 25.56 8.37
N ILE A 317 -6.17 26.86 8.57
CA ILE A 317 -4.86 27.50 8.39
C ILE A 317 -3.81 26.87 9.32
N LEU A 318 -4.17 26.61 10.58
CA LEU A 318 -3.32 25.92 11.54
C LEU A 318 -3.00 24.48 11.09
N LEU A 319 -3.97 23.74 10.55
CA LEU A 319 -3.70 22.42 9.98
C LEU A 319 -2.75 22.48 8.77
N ILE A 320 -2.89 23.52 7.92
CA ILE A 320 -1.99 23.72 6.78
C ILE A 320 -0.55 24.00 7.23
N PHE A 321 -0.35 24.67 8.36
CA PHE A 321 0.98 24.91 8.92
C PHE A 321 1.77 23.61 9.17
N PHE A 322 1.10 22.49 9.43
CA PHE A 322 1.74 21.18 9.63
C PHE A 322 2.04 20.42 8.33
N ILE A 323 1.63 20.92 7.16
CA ILE A 323 1.91 20.25 5.86
C ILE A 323 3.41 19.99 5.61
N PRO A 324 4.34 20.92 5.90
CA PRO A 324 5.77 20.66 5.73
C PRO A 324 6.26 19.49 6.61
N LEU A 325 5.71 19.32 7.81
CA LEU A 325 6.04 18.21 8.70
C LEU A 325 5.52 16.88 8.13
N ILE A 326 4.25 16.86 7.68
CA ILE A 326 3.65 15.69 7.02
C ILE A 326 4.50 15.29 5.80
N TYR A 327 4.89 16.26 4.97
CA TYR A 327 5.73 16.00 3.81
C TYR A 327 7.11 15.47 4.19
N ARG A 328 7.73 16.00 5.26
CA ARG A 328 9.02 15.50 5.72
C ARG A 328 8.94 14.04 6.16
N LEU A 329 7.85 13.63 6.79
CA LEU A 329 7.60 12.22 7.13
C LEU A 329 7.40 11.38 5.85
N GLU A 330 6.63 11.87 4.88
CA GLU A 330 6.45 11.21 3.59
C GLU A 330 7.78 10.98 2.85
N SER A 331 8.61 12.01 2.75
CA SER A 331 9.89 11.95 2.04
C SER A 331 10.87 11.00 2.73
N HIS A 332 10.80 10.94 4.06
CA HIS A 332 11.53 9.98 4.86
C HIS A 332 11.14 8.54 4.53
N ILE A 333 9.84 8.25 4.44
CA ILE A 333 9.35 6.92 4.06
C ILE A 333 9.81 6.55 2.64
N ILE A 334 9.67 7.46 1.67
CA ILE A 334 10.15 7.21 0.30
C ILE A 334 11.64 6.89 0.28
N GLY A 335 12.44 7.65 1.05
CA GLY A 335 13.88 7.47 1.11
C GLY A 335 14.30 6.07 1.56
N HIS A 336 13.50 5.43 2.42
CA HIS A 336 13.75 4.08 2.96
C HIS A 336 13.11 2.95 2.13
N LEU A 337 12.10 3.27 1.31
CA LEU A 337 11.54 2.36 0.32
C LEU A 337 12.41 2.23 -0.94
N ASN A 338 13.49 2.99 -1.05
CA ASN A 338 14.47 2.82 -2.12
C ASN A 338 15.12 1.44 -1.99
N PRO A 339 15.17 0.61 -3.06
CA PRO A 339 15.77 -0.74 -3.03
C PRO A 339 17.26 -0.77 -2.65
N ASN A 340 17.91 0.40 -2.62
CA ASN A 340 19.30 0.54 -2.22
C ASN A 340 19.47 0.97 -0.76
N ASP A 341 18.38 1.16 -0.01
CA ASP A 341 18.43 1.59 1.37
C ASP A 341 18.58 0.42 2.36
N ASN A 342 19.14 0.71 3.54
CA ASN A 342 19.31 -0.23 4.65
C ASN A 342 18.04 -1.05 4.92
N ILE A 343 16.89 -0.38 5.10
CA ILE A 343 15.64 -1.06 5.48
C ILE A 343 15.19 -2.02 4.39
N SER A 344 15.24 -1.60 3.12
CA SER A 344 14.84 -2.44 2.00
C SER A 344 15.69 -3.72 1.91
N VAL A 345 17.00 -3.60 2.15
CA VAL A 345 17.95 -4.71 2.10
C VAL A 345 17.75 -5.65 3.29
N ILE A 346 17.61 -5.11 4.50
CA ILE A 346 17.33 -5.87 5.73
C ILE A 346 16.06 -6.71 5.55
N LEU A 347 14.97 -6.09 5.08
CA LEU A 347 13.69 -6.77 4.88
C LEU A 347 13.75 -7.80 3.74
N LYS A 348 14.59 -7.56 2.73
CA LYS A 348 14.80 -8.54 1.64
C LYS A 348 15.54 -9.79 2.14
N VAL A 349 16.56 -9.64 3.00
CA VAL A 349 17.30 -10.76 3.60
C VAL A 349 16.40 -11.70 4.37
N GLU A 350 15.39 -11.17 5.07
CA GLU A 350 14.44 -11.99 5.82
C GLU A 350 13.70 -12.98 4.92
N ASN A 351 13.34 -12.57 3.70
CA ASN A 351 12.50 -13.38 2.83
C ASN A 351 13.28 -14.17 1.76
N SER A 352 14.45 -13.69 1.33
CA SER A 352 15.20 -14.28 0.23
C SER A 352 16.08 -15.47 0.64
N TYR A 353 16.45 -16.29 -0.34
CA TYR A 353 17.52 -17.28 -0.22
C TYR A 353 18.92 -16.62 -0.20
N TRP A 354 19.97 -17.42 -0.03
CA TRP A 354 21.35 -16.98 -0.20
C TRP A 354 21.59 -16.33 -1.56
N ASN A 355 22.04 -15.08 -1.57
CA ASN A 355 22.20 -14.32 -2.79
C ASN A 355 23.44 -13.41 -2.72
N THR A 356 24.40 -13.63 -3.63
CA THR A 356 25.66 -12.88 -3.70
C THR A 356 25.46 -11.42 -4.09
N LYS A 357 24.48 -11.10 -4.95
CA LYS A 357 24.09 -9.72 -5.27
C LYS A 357 23.56 -8.98 -4.04
N LEU A 358 22.79 -9.68 -3.21
CA LEU A 358 22.28 -9.13 -1.94
C LEU A 358 23.42 -8.94 -0.93
N LEU A 359 24.34 -9.89 -0.84
CA LEU A 359 25.53 -9.77 0.00
C LEU A 359 26.41 -8.58 -0.40
N ASN A 360 26.69 -8.43 -1.70
CA ASN A 360 27.44 -7.29 -2.24
C ASN A 360 26.77 -5.96 -1.90
N LYS A 361 25.43 -5.94 -1.92
CA LYS A 361 24.67 -4.75 -1.51
C LYS A 361 24.87 -4.44 -0.03
N ILE A 362 24.78 -5.43 0.84
CA ILE A 362 25.03 -5.27 2.28
C ILE A 362 26.47 -4.79 2.51
N ASN A 363 27.45 -5.35 1.80
CA ASN A 363 28.85 -4.91 1.89
C ASN A 363 29.01 -3.43 1.53
N SER A 364 28.42 -2.97 0.42
CA SER A 364 28.49 -1.56 0.03
C SER A 364 27.87 -0.63 1.08
N LEU A 365 26.78 -1.04 1.75
CA LEU A 365 26.16 -0.25 2.81
C LEU A 365 26.99 -0.25 4.10
N LEU A 366 27.68 -1.37 4.37
CA LEU A 366 28.61 -1.48 5.50
C LEU A 366 29.92 -0.73 5.26
N GLU A 367 30.34 -0.47 4.02
CA GLU A 367 31.47 0.43 3.74
C GLU A 367 31.16 1.86 4.24
N GLU A 368 29.93 2.32 4.04
CA GLU A 368 29.46 3.62 4.56
C GLU A 368 29.18 3.57 6.07
N GLN A 369 28.69 2.44 6.58
CA GLN A 369 28.27 2.27 7.98
C GLN A 369 28.82 0.97 8.60
N PRO A 370 30.14 0.89 8.91
CA PRO A 370 30.81 -0.36 9.27
C PRO A 370 30.27 -1.08 10.51
N TYR A 371 29.63 -0.34 11.41
CA TYR A 371 29.12 -0.83 12.70
C TYR A 371 27.59 -0.75 12.79
N ASN A 372 26.90 -0.75 11.65
CA ASN A 372 25.45 -0.82 11.61
C ASN A 372 24.98 -2.22 12.04
N THR A 373 24.39 -2.31 13.24
CA THR A 373 23.92 -3.59 13.81
C THR A 373 22.95 -4.30 12.91
N ALA A 374 22.00 -3.58 12.33
CA ALA A 374 20.94 -4.18 11.55
C ALA A 374 21.48 -4.82 10.27
N LEU A 375 22.43 -4.16 9.61
CA LEU A 375 23.13 -4.68 8.45
C LEU A 375 24.07 -5.84 8.82
N LEU A 376 24.82 -5.75 9.93
CA LEU A 376 25.68 -6.85 10.41
C LEU A 376 24.86 -8.09 10.75
N PHE A 377 23.72 -7.93 11.43
CA PHE A 377 22.83 -9.02 11.78
C PHE A 377 22.24 -9.68 10.53
N SER A 378 21.81 -8.86 9.57
CA SER A 378 21.30 -9.32 8.28
C SER A 378 22.39 -10.04 7.48
N LYS A 379 23.63 -9.54 7.51
CA LYS A 379 24.77 -10.18 6.85
C LYS A 379 25.09 -11.55 7.46
N GLY A 380 25.15 -11.64 8.79
CA GLY A 380 25.36 -12.91 9.50
C GLY A 380 24.28 -13.93 9.17
N LYS A 381 23.01 -13.48 9.13
CA LYS A 381 21.88 -14.32 8.73
C LYS A 381 22.00 -14.80 7.28
N LEU A 382 22.40 -13.91 6.37
CA LEU A 382 22.61 -14.27 4.97
C LEU A 382 23.73 -15.31 4.83
N TYR A 383 24.89 -15.11 5.49
CA TYR A 383 25.96 -16.11 5.50
C TYR A 383 25.51 -17.46 6.05
N LYS A 384 24.71 -17.48 7.12
CA LYS A 384 24.10 -18.71 7.63
C LYS A 384 23.27 -19.41 6.57
N LYS A 385 22.43 -18.69 5.82
CA LYS A 385 21.62 -19.27 4.73
C LYS A 385 22.52 -19.95 3.67
N GLY A 386 23.67 -19.35 3.37
CA GLY A 386 24.67 -19.89 2.46
C GLY A 386 25.59 -20.98 3.03
N GLY A 387 25.46 -21.34 4.31
CA GLY A 387 26.30 -22.35 4.96
C GLY A 387 27.67 -21.84 5.43
N TYR A 388 27.94 -20.54 5.33
CA TYR A 388 29.20 -19.92 5.73
C TYR A 388 29.19 -19.57 7.23
N PHE A 389 29.23 -20.61 8.07
CA PHE A 389 29.02 -20.48 9.51
C PHE A 389 30.09 -19.64 10.22
N ASP A 390 31.36 -19.75 9.82
CA ASP A 390 32.45 -18.96 10.41
C ASP A 390 32.32 -17.46 10.08
N ASP A 391 31.90 -17.12 8.87
CA ASP A 391 31.64 -15.73 8.49
C ASP A 391 30.39 -15.20 9.20
N ALA A 392 29.34 -16.03 9.35
CA ALA A 392 28.16 -15.67 10.13
C ALA A 392 28.50 -15.36 11.59
N GLU A 393 29.29 -16.24 12.24
CA GLU A 393 29.78 -16.02 13.61
C GLU A 393 30.60 -14.73 13.72
N ARG A 394 31.48 -14.46 12.75
CA ARG A 394 32.31 -13.26 12.73
C ARG A 394 31.46 -11.99 12.67
N GLU A 395 30.45 -11.95 11.80
CA GLU A 395 29.58 -10.77 11.68
C GLU A 395 28.71 -10.57 12.93
N TYR A 396 28.17 -11.64 13.53
CA TYR A 396 27.45 -11.55 14.80
C TYR A 396 28.36 -11.13 15.97
N SER A 397 29.60 -11.59 15.99
CA SER A 397 30.58 -11.23 17.03
C SER A 397 30.93 -9.73 16.99
N LYS A 398 30.95 -9.10 15.81
CA LYS A 398 31.12 -7.64 15.70
C LYS A 398 30.01 -6.86 16.42
N ILE A 399 28.79 -7.39 16.45
CA ILE A 399 27.66 -6.78 17.18
C ILE A 399 27.91 -6.89 18.70
N LEU A 400 28.37 -8.04 19.17
CA LEU A 400 28.72 -8.23 20.58
C LEU A 400 29.87 -7.33 21.02
N LEU A 401 30.90 -7.16 20.17
CA LEU A 401 32.02 -6.25 20.44
C LEU A 401 31.58 -4.78 20.58
N LYS A 402 30.47 -4.40 19.94
CA LYS A 402 29.84 -3.08 20.10
C LYS A 402 29.07 -2.93 21.43
N GLY A 403 28.84 -4.04 22.15
CA GLY A 403 28.08 -4.07 23.40
C GLY A 403 26.57 -4.15 23.22
N GLU A 404 26.08 -4.42 21.99
CA GLU A 404 24.64 -4.57 21.76
C GLU A 404 24.16 -5.97 22.09
N ILE A 405 23.23 -6.05 23.05
CA ILE A 405 22.75 -7.29 23.65
C ILE A 405 21.24 -7.39 23.39
N PHE A 406 20.82 -8.48 22.74
CA PHE A 406 19.41 -8.80 22.51
C PHE A 406 19.22 -10.30 22.23
N PRO A 407 18.08 -10.88 22.61
CA PRO A 407 17.89 -12.34 22.64
C PRO A 407 17.99 -12.98 21.25
N GLU A 408 17.58 -12.29 20.19
CA GLU A 408 17.62 -12.79 18.81
C GLU A 408 19.05 -12.98 18.29
N LEU A 409 20.00 -12.15 18.73
CA LEU A 409 21.43 -12.32 18.43
C LEU A 409 21.97 -13.58 19.07
N TYR A 410 21.67 -13.79 20.35
CA TYR A 410 22.11 -14.97 21.09
C TYR A 410 21.48 -16.26 20.55
N ASN A 411 20.20 -16.24 20.18
CA ASN A 411 19.58 -17.37 19.49
C ASN A 411 20.34 -17.71 18.20
N ASN A 412 20.60 -16.72 17.35
CA ASN A 412 21.23 -16.99 16.05
C ASN A 412 22.70 -17.38 16.21
N LEU A 413 23.44 -16.84 17.19
CA LEU A 413 24.77 -17.34 17.55
C LEU A 413 24.73 -18.79 18.06
N GLY A 414 23.73 -19.13 18.89
CA GLY A 414 23.45 -20.51 19.30
C GLY A 414 23.22 -21.43 18.11
N ASN A 415 22.46 -20.97 17.11
CA ASN A 415 22.23 -21.70 15.85
C ASN A 415 23.55 -21.96 15.13
N ILE A 416 24.43 -20.96 15.02
CA ILE A 416 25.75 -21.15 14.42
C ILE A 416 26.58 -22.18 15.19
N MET A 417 26.61 -22.11 16.53
CA MET A 417 27.34 -23.07 17.36
C MET A 417 26.79 -24.49 17.23
N PHE A 418 25.46 -24.64 17.19
CA PHE A 418 24.79 -25.92 16.99
C PHE A 418 25.17 -26.53 15.64
N LEU A 419 25.11 -25.73 14.56
CA LEU A 419 25.45 -26.18 13.20
C LEU A 419 26.94 -26.54 13.04
N LYS A 420 27.82 -25.93 13.85
CA LYS A 420 29.24 -26.29 13.95
C LYS A 420 29.51 -27.50 14.86
N GLY A 421 28.50 -28.06 15.52
CA GLY A 421 28.61 -29.19 16.46
C GLY A 421 29.06 -28.81 17.88
N TYR A 422 29.18 -27.52 18.20
CA TYR A 422 29.58 -27.04 19.52
C TYR A 422 28.38 -26.92 20.48
N TYR A 423 27.76 -28.05 20.80
CA TYR A 423 26.51 -28.12 21.56
C TYR A 423 26.54 -27.42 22.93
N ASN A 424 27.63 -27.54 23.69
CA ASN A 424 27.74 -26.87 25.00
C ASN A 424 27.72 -25.34 24.88
N LYS A 425 28.37 -24.78 23.85
CA LYS A 425 28.32 -23.34 23.56
C LYS A 425 26.95 -22.91 23.05
N ALA A 426 26.31 -23.76 22.24
CA ALA A 426 24.94 -23.51 21.79
C ALA A 426 23.98 -23.39 22.98
N ILE A 427 24.07 -24.31 23.97
CA ILE A 427 23.28 -24.25 25.21
C ILE A 427 23.51 -22.94 25.96
N GLU A 428 24.76 -22.51 26.12
CA GLU A 428 25.08 -21.23 26.78
C GLU A 428 24.40 -20.05 26.08
N TYR A 429 24.49 -19.97 24.75
CA TYR A 429 23.88 -18.88 24.00
C TYR A 429 22.35 -18.94 23.99
N TYR A 430 21.74 -20.11 23.86
CA TYR A 430 20.29 -20.22 23.94
C TYR A 430 19.76 -19.87 25.34
N ASN A 431 20.45 -20.30 26.41
CA ASN A 431 20.08 -19.92 27.77
C ASN A 431 20.18 -18.40 27.99
N LYS A 432 21.21 -17.74 27.45
CA LYS A 432 21.28 -16.26 27.46
C LYS A 432 20.12 -15.63 26.69
N ALA A 433 19.71 -16.19 25.56
CA ALA A 433 18.55 -15.70 24.82
C ALA A 433 17.24 -15.84 25.64
N ILE A 434 17.08 -16.95 26.37
CA ILE A 434 15.94 -17.20 27.25
C ILE A 434 15.93 -16.25 28.46
N GLU A 435 17.09 -16.02 29.07
CA GLU A 435 17.24 -15.06 30.18
C GLU A 435 16.82 -13.65 29.76
N LEU A 436 17.25 -13.22 28.56
CA LEU A 436 16.92 -11.91 28.01
C LEU A 436 15.45 -11.82 27.56
N SER A 437 14.84 -12.92 27.09
CA SER A 437 13.42 -12.97 26.72
C SER A 437 12.81 -14.35 26.93
N PRO A 438 12.19 -14.59 28.10
CA PRO A 438 11.58 -15.88 28.42
C PRO A 438 10.38 -16.26 27.53
N LYS A 439 9.85 -15.31 26.75
CA LYS A 439 8.70 -15.50 25.85
C LYS A 439 9.11 -15.84 24.41
N LEU A 440 10.41 -15.80 24.09
CA LEU A 440 10.90 -16.11 22.76
C LEU A 440 10.89 -17.64 22.58
N ALA A 441 10.08 -18.17 21.67
CA ALA A 441 9.89 -19.62 21.51
C ALA A 441 11.10 -20.34 20.86
N GLN A 442 11.82 -19.64 19.96
CA GLN A 442 12.89 -20.19 19.13
C GLN A 442 14.04 -20.78 19.97
N PRO A 443 14.59 -20.09 20.99
CA PRO A 443 15.62 -20.66 21.85
C PRO A 443 15.21 -21.96 22.56
N TYR A 444 13.95 -22.08 23.00
CA TYR A 444 13.47 -23.30 23.64
C TYR A 444 13.42 -24.45 22.63
N PHE A 445 12.88 -24.22 21.43
CA PHE A 445 12.87 -25.26 20.39
C PHE A 445 14.31 -25.69 20.04
N ASN A 446 15.21 -24.73 19.87
CA ASN A 446 16.59 -24.99 19.49
C ASN A 446 17.38 -25.69 20.61
N LEU A 447 17.13 -25.40 21.89
CA LEU A 447 17.64 -26.20 23.00
C LEU A 447 17.13 -27.64 22.94
N GLY A 448 15.84 -27.81 22.64
CA GLY A 448 15.25 -29.12 22.40
C GLY A 448 16.03 -29.93 21.36
N GLN A 449 16.40 -29.30 20.25
CA GLN A 449 17.24 -29.89 19.20
C GLN A 449 18.66 -30.22 19.69
N VAL A 450 19.27 -29.35 20.50
CA VAL A 450 20.57 -29.64 21.11
C VAL A 450 20.50 -30.90 21.99
N TYR A 451 19.52 -30.96 22.90
CA TYR A 451 19.35 -32.11 23.79
C TYR A 451 19.02 -33.40 23.04
N LEU A 452 18.30 -33.29 21.92
CA LEU A 452 18.06 -34.43 21.02
C LEU A 452 19.37 -34.95 20.43
N LYS A 453 20.27 -34.07 19.95
CA LYS A 453 21.60 -34.48 19.46
C LYS A 453 22.51 -35.04 20.56
N LEU A 454 22.28 -34.65 21.81
CA LEU A 454 22.95 -35.21 22.99
C LEU A 454 22.26 -36.49 23.54
N LEU A 455 21.24 -37.02 22.87
CA LEU A 455 20.43 -38.18 23.28
C LEU A 455 19.72 -38.02 24.64
N ARG A 456 19.47 -36.79 25.07
CA ARG A 456 18.74 -36.48 26.30
C ARG A 456 17.28 -36.15 26.00
N LEU A 457 16.50 -37.20 25.80
CA LEU A 457 15.14 -37.11 25.26
C LEU A 457 14.14 -36.42 26.21
N GLU A 458 14.29 -36.58 27.52
CA GLU A 458 13.39 -35.96 28.50
C GLU A 458 13.52 -34.43 28.50
N GLU A 459 14.75 -33.92 28.58
CA GLU A 459 15.04 -32.48 28.48
C GLU A 459 14.57 -31.94 27.12
N SER A 460 14.86 -32.65 26.03
CA SER A 460 14.42 -32.27 24.68
C SER A 460 12.90 -32.06 24.61
N ASN A 461 12.13 -33.04 25.10
CA ASN A 461 10.66 -32.97 25.11
C ASN A 461 10.14 -31.80 25.94
N GLN A 462 10.72 -31.54 27.11
CA GLN A 462 10.33 -30.42 27.96
C GLN A 462 10.52 -29.07 27.24
N TYR A 463 11.67 -28.88 26.61
CA TYR A 463 11.98 -27.63 25.89
C TYR A 463 11.13 -27.45 24.63
N ILE A 464 10.89 -28.52 23.86
CA ILE A 464 10.00 -28.47 22.68
C ILE A 464 8.55 -28.18 23.10
N GLN A 465 8.06 -28.81 24.17
CA GLN A 465 6.73 -28.53 24.71
C GLN A 465 6.61 -27.06 25.12
N LYS A 466 7.64 -26.51 25.78
CA LYS A 466 7.65 -25.09 26.14
C LYS A 466 7.62 -24.17 24.92
N ALA A 467 8.36 -24.50 23.86
CA ALA A 467 8.32 -23.74 22.62
C ALA A 467 6.91 -23.75 21.97
N ASN A 468 6.24 -24.91 21.99
CA ASN A 468 4.87 -25.08 21.50
C ASN A 468 3.86 -24.25 22.30
N GLU A 469 3.98 -24.22 23.63
CA GLU A 469 3.13 -23.38 24.49
C GLU A 469 3.27 -21.89 24.17
N LEU A 470 4.50 -21.44 23.85
CA LEU A 470 4.78 -20.05 23.52
C LEU A 470 4.32 -19.67 22.12
N ASN A 471 4.52 -20.53 21.12
CA ASN A 471 4.14 -20.27 19.74
C ASN A 471 3.90 -21.56 18.93
N TYR A 472 2.73 -22.16 19.09
CA TYR A 472 2.33 -23.37 18.37
C TYR A 472 2.40 -23.23 16.84
N GLU A 473 1.92 -22.10 16.28
CA GLU A 473 1.89 -21.88 14.82
C GLU A 473 3.30 -21.89 14.22
N LEU A 474 4.27 -21.25 14.87
CA LEU A 474 5.66 -21.23 14.43
C LEU A 474 6.28 -22.63 14.43
N ILE A 475 6.11 -23.37 15.52
CA ILE A 475 6.77 -24.67 15.68
C ILE A 475 6.15 -25.73 14.77
N SER A 476 4.81 -25.80 14.69
CA SER A 476 4.11 -26.72 13.78
C SER A 476 4.52 -26.50 12.33
N THR A 477 4.49 -25.26 11.85
CA THR A 477 4.92 -24.91 10.48
C THR A 477 6.39 -25.27 10.22
N PHE A 478 7.26 -25.10 11.23
CA PHE A 478 8.67 -25.44 11.08
C PHE A 478 8.85 -26.96 10.98
N LEU A 479 8.25 -27.74 11.90
CA LEU A 479 8.33 -29.21 11.95
C LEU A 479 7.81 -29.89 10.68
N GLU A 480 6.77 -29.35 10.05
CA GLU A 480 6.27 -29.87 8.76
C GLU A 480 7.34 -29.83 7.65
N ASN A 481 8.30 -28.91 7.77
CA ASN A 481 9.31 -28.63 6.75
C ASN A 481 10.74 -29.00 7.21
N THR A 482 10.89 -29.72 8.33
CA THR A 482 12.21 -30.13 8.82
C THR A 482 12.79 -31.24 7.97
N ASP A 483 14.05 -31.09 7.55
CA ASP A 483 14.89 -32.15 7.02
C ASP A 483 16.26 -32.08 7.72
N GLU A 484 16.69 -33.19 8.31
CA GLU A 484 17.96 -33.26 9.05
C GLU A 484 19.18 -33.11 8.15
N ASN A 485 19.04 -33.37 6.84
CA ASN A 485 20.13 -33.24 5.88
C ASN A 485 20.43 -31.78 5.53
N PHE A 486 19.53 -30.84 5.87
CA PHE A 486 19.66 -29.44 5.52
C PHE A 486 19.75 -28.56 6.75
N TYR A 487 20.90 -27.91 6.92
CA TYR A 487 21.19 -27.07 8.10
C TYR A 487 20.21 -25.90 8.29
N ASN A 488 19.54 -25.43 7.24
CA ASN A 488 18.54 -24.36 7.35
C ASN A 488 17.23 -24.79 8.00
N THR A 489 16.97 -26.10 8.07
CA THR A 489 15.71 -26.68 8.58
C THR A 489 15.88 -27.41 9.91
N VAL A 490 17.06 -27.38 10.52
CA VAL A 490 17.27 -28.04 11.84
C VAL A 490 17.01 -27.09 13.01
N VAL A 491 17.30 -25.81 12.84
CA VAL A 491 17.16 -24.79 13.89
C VAL A 491 16.35 -23.59 13.39
N ILE A 492 15.59 -22.98 14.29
CA ILE A 492 14.74 -21.83 13.98
C ILE A 492 15.55 -20.55 14.17
N ASP A 493 15.69 -19.77 13.11
CA ASP A 493 16.31 -18.45 13.15
C ASP A 493 15.35 -17.41 13.72
N CYS A 494 15.89 -16.50 14.54
CA CYS A 494 15.20 -15.28 14.92
C CYS A 494 15.31 -14.22 13.82
N LYS A 495 14.29 -13.37 13.75
CA LYS A 495 14.30 -12.16 12.91
C LYS A 495 15.07 -11.04 13.60
N ILE A 496 15.50 -10.06 12.84
CA ILE A 496 16.00 -8.82 13.44
C ILE A 496 14.88 -8.14 14.27
N PRO A 497 15.17 -7.66 15.50
CA PRO A 497 14.19 -6.92 16.28
C PRO A 497 13.62 -5.70 15.56
N GLU A 498 12.30 -5.49 15.67
CA GLU A 498 11.62 -4.35 15.05
C GLU A 498 12.25 -3.01 15.44
N ARG A 499 12.75 -2.87 16.68
CA ARG A 499 13.40 -1.63 17.15
C ARG A 499 14.51 -1.16 16.23
N PHE A 500 15.32 -2.08 15.69
CA PHE A 500 16.44 -1.71 14.82
C PHE A 500 15.96 -1.26 13.45
N ILE A 501 14.87 -1.84 12.94
CA ILE A 501 14.22 -1.38 11.71
C ILE A 501 13.70 0.06 11.91
N TYR A 502 13.08 0.34 13.06
CA TYR A 502 12.60 1.68 13.39
C TYR A 502 13.73 2.68 13.67
N GLU A 503 14.84 2.26 14.28
CA GLU A 503 16.02 3.11 14.46
C GLU A 503 16.66 3.49 13.13
N GLU A 504 16.83 2.54 12.21
CA GLU A 504 17.21 2.83 10.83
C GLU A 504 16.20 3.77 10.19
N PHE A 505 14.91 3.52 10.37
CA PHE A 505 13.85 4.37 9.84
C PHE A 505 13.90 5.77 10.41
N LEU A 506 14.42 6.03 11.60
CA LEU A 506 14.46 7.39 12.17
C LEU A 506 15.72 8.18 11.74
N LYS A 507 16.73 7.53 11.15
CA LYS A 507 17.96 8.18 10.71
C LYS A 507 17.68 9.19 9.59
N LYS A 508 18.02 10.46 9.84
CA LYS A 508 17.76 11.58 8.93
C LYS A 508 18.43 11.35 7.57
N LYS A 509 17.64 11.26 6.50
CA LYS A 509 18.13 11.27 5.12
C LYS A 509 18.07 12.68 4.54
N ASN A 510 19.12 13.08 3.83
CA ASN A 510 19.12 14.32 3.06
C ASN A 510 18.25 14.11 1.82
N VAL A 511 16.97 14.50 1.90
CA VAL A 511 16.12 14.59 0.71
C VAL A 511 16.43 15.93 0.04
N ILE A 512 17.02 15.85 -1.16
CA ILE A 512 17.74 16.97 -1.79
C ILE A 512 16.82 18.05 -2.39
N ASP A 513 15.52 17.82 -2.54
CA ASP A 513 14.63 18.82 -3.15
C ASP A 513 13.45 19.25 -2.27
N THR A 514 13.22 20.57 -2.21
CA THR A 514 11.93 21.12 -1.75
C THR A 514 10.94 21.02 -2.91
N PRO A 515 10.00 20.06 -2.90
CA PRO A 515 9.09 19.92 -4.03
C PRO A 515 8.11 21.09 -4.09
N VAL A 516 7.50 21.21 -5.25
CA VAL A 516 6.44 22.17 -5.53
C VAL A 516 5.10 21.46 -5.44
N MET A 517 4.20 21.96 -4.60
CA MET A 517 2.81 21.49 -4.50
C MET A 517 1.89 22.54 -5.10
N MET A 518 1.19 22.20 -6.19
CA MET A 518 0.26 23.10 -6.88
C MET A 518 0.87 24.50 -7.19
N GLY A 519 2.15 24.51 -7.57
CA GLY A 519 2.88 25.74 -7.90
C GLY A 519 3.56 26.46 -6.72
N VAL A 520 3.43 25.96 -5.47
CA VAL A 520 4.07 26.56 -4.27
C VAL A 520 5.10 25.61 -3.68
N ARG A 521 6.31 26.10 -3.36
CA ARG A 521 7.30 25.30 -2.63
C ARG A 521 6.77 24.89 -1.26
N ILE A 522 6.92 23.61 -0.89
CA ILE A 522 6.36 23.09 0.37
C ILE A 522 6.88 23.87 1.59
N SER A 523 8.12 24.35 1.57
CA SER A 523 8.69 25.17 2.66
C SER A 523 7.91 26.45 2.94
N LEU A 524 7.17 27.00 1.97
CA LEU A 524 6.37 28.20 2.16
C LEU A 524 5.06 27.93 2.90
N PHE A 525 4.63 26.68 3.05
CA PHE A 525 3.43 26.32 3.83
C PHE A 525 3.62 26.41 5.35
N SER A 526 4.83 26.72 5.85
CA SER A 526 5.00 27.17 7.24
C SER A 526 4.82 28.69 7.37
N ILE A 527 5.27 29.44 6.37
CA ILE A 527 5.33 30.90 6.41
C ILE A 527 4.00 31.53 6.00
N ILE A 528 3.43 31.13 4.85
CA ILE A 528 2.20 31.73 4.31
C ILE A 528 1.03 31.59 5.30
N PRO A 529 0.71 30.40 5.83
CA PRO A 529 -0.40 30.25 6.78
C PRO A 529 -0.16 31.04 8.06
N PHE A 530 1.07 31.03 8.58
CA PHE A 530 1.43 31.80 9.76
C PHE A 530 1.22 33.30 9.56
N LEU A 531 1.73 33.87 8.46
CA LEU A 531 1.53 35.28 8.12
C LEU A 531 0.05 35.59 7.94
N THR A 532 -0.71 34.71 7.26
CA THR A 532 -2.15 34.91 7.07
C THR A 532 -2.91 34.88 8.38
N LEU A 533 -2.57 33.97 9.29
CA LEU A 533 -3.15 33.89 10.63
C LEU A 533 -2.82 35.16 11.42
N LEU A 534 -1.56 35.59 11.45
CA LEU A 534 -1.10 36.77 12.15
C LEU A 534 -1.77 38.05 11.62
N LEU A 535 -1.80 38.25 10.30
CA LEU A 535 -2.51 39.36 9.66
C LEU A 535 -4.01 39.32 9.94
N SER A 536 -4.63 38.14 9.90
CA SER A 536 -6.05 37.98 10.21
C SER A 536 -6.37 38.35 11.66
N LEU A 537 -5.49 38.00 12.60
CA LEU A 537 -5.60 38.36 14.02
C LEU A 537 -5.42 39.87 14.23
N ILE A 538 -4.41 40.48 13.60
CA ILE A 538 -4.21 41.94 13.62
C ILE A 538 -5.45 42.65 13.08
N LEU A 539 -5.99 42.21 11.94
CA LEU A 539 -7.22 42.76 11.37
C LEU A 539 -8.40 42.63 12.33
N THR A 540 -8.51 41.57 13.13
CA THR A 540 -9.55 41.49 14.17
C THR A 540 -9.34 42.45 15.33
N MET A 541 -8.10 42.68 15.76
CA MET A 541 -7.82 43.67 16.81
C MET A 541 -8.09 45.09 16.32
N VAL A 542 -7.61 45.44 15.13
CA VAL A 542 -7.85 46.75 14.50
C VAL A 542 -9.33 46.94 14.18
N SER A 543 -10.01 45.91 13.69
CA SER A 543 -11.44 46.00 13.35
C SER A 543 -12.40 45.94 14.53
N SER A 544 -11.93 45.58 15.74
CA SER A 544 -12.73 45.75 16.96
C SER A 544 -13.20 47.20 17.15
N HIS A 545 -12.49 48.17 16.54
CA HIS A 545 -12.82 49.59 16.47
C HIS A 545 -13.46 50.04 15.14
N SER A 546 -13.68 49.16 14.15
CA SER A 546 -14.14 49.55 12.81
C SER A 546 -15.40 48.81 12.31
N ILE A 547 -16.42 49.60 11.93
CA ILE A 547 -17.52 49.33 10.98
C ILE A 547 -18.13 47.91 11.05
N LYS A 548 -19.19 47.76 11.85
CA LYS A 548 -20.02 46.55 11.83
C LYS A 548 -21.02 46.62 10.67
N ILE A 549 -20.94 45.65 9.76
CA ILE A 549 -21.90 45.47 8.67
C ILE A 549 -22.83 44.30 9.03
N TYR A 550 -24.09 44.62 9.26
CA TYR A 550 -25.15 43.65 9.54
C TYR A 550 -25.87 43.27 8.25
N ARG A 551 -26.66 42.19 8.29
CA ARG A 551 -27.64 41.91 7.24
C ARG A 551 -29.01 42.37 7.71
N CYS A 552 -29.71 43.09 6.85
CA CYS A 552 -31.12 43.43 7.06
C CYS A 552 -31.95 42.15 7.29
N TYR A 553 -32.80 42.15 8.32
CA TYR A 553 -33.60 40.97 8.67
C TYR A 553 -34.62 40.60 7.59
N THR A 554 -35.22 41.60 6.93
CA THR A 554 -36.28 41.47 5.92
C THR A 554 -35.75 41.19 4.52
N CYS A 555 -34.93 42.06 3.91
CA CYS A 555 -34.43 41.84 2.54
C CYS A 555 -33.06 41.15 2.46
N GLY A 556 -32.27 41.14 3.54
CA GLY A 556 -30.95 40.50 3.58
C GLY A 556 -29.79 41.36 3.08
N THR A 557 -30.04 42.60 2.63
CA THR A 557 -28.99 43.51 2.18
C THR A 557 -28.04 43.88 3.33
N PRO A 558 -26.74 44.06 3.05
CA PRO A 558 -25.80 44.59 4.04
C PRO A 558 -26.20 46.02 4.46
N ILE A 559 -26.11 46.30 5.75
CA ILE A 559 -26.41 47.60 6.39
C ILE A 559 -25.31 47.95 7.39
N SER A 560 -24.95 49.23 7.47
CA SER A 560 -23.98 49.72 8.46
C SER A 560 -24.65 50.09 9.78
N ASP A 561 -23.86 50.37 10.82
CA ASP A 561 -24.35 50.91 12.09
C ASP A 561 -25.13 52.23 11.95
N GLY A 562 -24.80 53.07 10.96
CA GLY A 562 -25.50 54.33 10.72
C GLY A 562 -26.80 54.19 9.93
N ASP A 563 -26.98 53.08 9.21
CA ASP A 563 -28.16 52.85 8.35
C ASP A 563 -29.15 51.84 8.98
N LYS A 564 -28.83 51.29 10.17
CA LYS A 564 -29.67 50.29 10.84
C LYS A 564 -30.83 50.96 11.56
N ILE A 565 -32.02 50.41 11.38
CA ILE A 565 -33.20 50.76 12.16
C ILE A 565 -33.65 49.51 12.91
N LYS A 566 -33.99 49.63 14.19
CA LYS A 566 -34.56 48.53 14.96
C LYS A 566 -36.08 48.52 14.80
N TYR A 567 -36.62 47.36 14.43
CA TYR A 567 -38.05 47.11 14.39
C TYR A 567 -38.30 45.68 14.87
N ASN A 568 -39.16 45.51 15.88
CA ASN A 568 -39.38 44.25 16.61
C ASN A 568 -38.05 43.55 17.01
N ASP A 569 -37.15 44.30 17.64
CA ASP A 569 -35.79 43.85 18.05
C ASP A 569 -34.89 43.31 16.94
N LYS A 570 -35.24 43.55 15.66
CA LYS A 570 -34.43 43.16 14.50
C LYS A 570 -33.89 44.39 13.78
N ASN A 571 -32.67 44.26 13.25
CA ASN A 571 -32.05 45.30 12.41
C ASN A 571 -32.61 45.23 10.98
N ILE A 572 -33.23 46.31 10.53
CA ILE A 572 -33.82 46.49 9.20
C ILE A 572 -33.14 47.67 8.48
N CYS A 573 -33.18 47.69 7.14
CA CYS A 573 -32.66 48.81 6.35
C CYS A 573 -33.71 49.93 6.26
N LEU A 574 -33.25 51.16 6.00
CA LEU A 574 -34.14 52.32 5.87
C LEU A 574 -35.25 52.12 4.82
N ASN A 575 -34.95 51.50 3.69
CA ASN A 575 -35.94 51.28 2.62
C ASN A 575 -37.07 50.34 3.07
N ASP A 576 -36.72 49.20 3.65
CA ASP A 576 -37.72 48.24 4.14
C ASP A 576 -38.54 48.84 5.29
N TYR A 577 -37.90 49.62 6.17
CA TYR A 577 -38.59 50.31 7.26
C TYR A 577 -39.61 51.33 6.73
N LYS A 578 -39.25 52.18 5.75
CA LYS A 578 -40.18 53.12 5.11
C LYS A 578 -41.38 52.39 4.51
N ILE A 579 -41.13 51.34 3.71
CA ILE A 579 -42.19 50.57 3.06
C ILE A 579 -43.14 49.89 4.06
N ILE A 580 -42.64 49.47 5.22
CA ILE A 580 -43.47 48.92 6.30
C ILE A 580 -44.25 50.05 6.97
N ASN A 581 -43.60 51.16 7.34
CA ASN A 581 -44.22 52.22 8.12
C ASN A 581 -45.23 53.07 7.33
N ASP A 582 -45.12 53.12 5.99
CA ASP A 582 -46.09 53.77 5.08
C ASP A 582 -47.44 53.03 4.99
N THR A 583 -47.71 52.02 5.84
CA THR A 583 -49.00 51.31 5.87
C THR A 583 -49.90 51.77 7.01
N ILE A 584 -51.21 51.80 6.73
CA ILE A 584 -52.22 52.53 7.51
C ILE A 584 -52.52 51.88 8.88
N SER A 585 -52.45 50.54 9.00
CA SER A 585 -52.76 49.82 10.26
C SER A 585 -51.61 48.95 10.76
N ASP A 586 -51.49 48.82 12.08
CA ASP A 586 -50.43 48.02 12.72
C ASP A 586 -50.49 46.53 12.36
N ILE A 587 -51.70 45.99 12.14
CA ILE A 587 -51.90 44.62 11.64
C ILE A 587 -51.31 44.45 10.23
N MET A 588 -51.49 45.46 9.36
CA MET A 588 -50.91 45.42 8.01
C MET A 588 -49.38 45.56 8.04
N LYS A 589 -48.82 46.37 8.96
CA LYS A 589 -47.37 46.48 9.16
C LYS A 589 -46.73 45.12 9.48
N ILE A 590 -47.33 44.37 10.42
CA ILE A 590 -46.86 43.03 10.80
C ILE A 590 -46.95 42.05 9.63
N ARG A 591 -48.10 42.00 8.93
CA ARG A 591 -48.26 41.12 7.74
C ARG A 591 -47.25 41.45 6.64
N LYS A 592 -46.99 42.73 6.39
CA LYS A 592 -46.03 43.17 5.36
C LYS A 592 -44.59 42.84 5.77
N PHE A 593 -44.23 43.04 7.03
CA PHE A 593 -42.95 42.58 7.58
C PHE A 593 -42.76 41.07 7.40
N GLU A 594 -43.75 40.26 7.76
CA GLU A 594 -43.70 38.81 7.55
C GLU A 594 -43.56 38.45 6.06
N SER A 595 -44.25 39.16 5.17
CA SER A 595 -44.16 38.91 3.73
C SER A 595 -42.74 39.11 3.18
N PHE A 596 -42.04 40.15 3.63
CA PHE A 596 -40.64 40.38 3.24
C PHE A 596 -39.72 39.30 3.78
N VAL A 597 -39.91 38.90 5.05
CA VAL A 597 -39.16 37.78 5.65
C VAL A 597 -39.40 36.49 4.85
N ARG A 598 -40.64 36.20 4.44
CA ARG A 598 -40.97 35.04 3.58
C ARG A 598 -40.27 35.13 2.21
N LEU A 599 -40.27 36.29 1.56
CA LEU A 599 -39.59 36.50 0.28
C LEU A 599 -38.08 36.27 0.38
N LYS A 600 -37.42 36.81 1.41
CA LYS A 600 -36.00 36.55 1.66
C LYS A 600 -35.73 35.08 1.96
N LYS A 601 -36.57 34.43 2.78
CA LYS A 601 -36.46 32.98 3.01
C LYS A 601 -36.56 32.19 1.70
N LYS A 602 -37.45 32.57 0.78
CA LYS A 602 -37.59 31.96 -0.56
C LYS A 602 -36.32 32.17 -1.41
N LYS A 603 -35.76 33.38 -1.45
CA LYS A 603 -34.51 33.67 -2.17
C LYS A 603 -33.32 32.91 -1.58
N SER A 604 -33.18 32.90 -0.26
CA SER A 604 -32.14 32.16 0.45
C SER A 604 -32.26 30.65 0.25
N TYR A 605 -33.49 30.11 0.25
CA TYR A 605 -33.76 28.72 -0.10
C TYR A 605 -33.27 28.36 -1.51
N PHE A 606 -33.56 29.22 -2.50
CA PHE A 606 -33.09 29.02 -3.88
C PHE A 606 -31.56 28.98 -3.95
N ILE A 607 -30.87 29.93 -3.29
CA ILE A 607 -29.39 29.96 -3.25
C ILE A 607 -28.83 28.72 -2.55
N ARG A 608 -29.38 28.32 -1.39
CA ARG A 608 -28.94 27.11 -0.67
C ARG A 608 -29.07 25.86 -1.53
N ARG A 609 -30.16 25.74 -2.29
CA ARG A 609 -30.40 24.62 -3.20
C ARG A 609 -29.37 24.59 -4.33
N ILE A 610 -29.07 25.73 -4.95
CA ILE A 610 -28.01 25.82 -5.97
C ILE A 610 -26.66 25.43 -5.36
N LEU A 611 -26.31 25.98 -4.21
CA LEU A 611 -25.04 25.68 -3.55
C LEU A 611 -24.90 24.19 -3.21
N SER A 612 -25.98 23.55 -2.72
CA SER A 612 -26.00 22.10 -2.49
C SER A 612 -25.95 21.25 -3.76
N LEU A 613 -26.23 21.81 -4.93
CA LEU A 613 -26.00 21.15 -6.23
C LEU A 613 -24.55 21.30 -6.70
N ILE A 614 -23.83 22.34 -6.27
CA ILE A 614 -22.41 22.50 -6.58
C ILE A 614 -21.58 21.50 -5.78
N PHE A 615 -21.87 21.34 -4.48
CA PHE A 615 -21.24 20.32 -3.66
C PHE A 615 -22.08 19.93 -2.43
N PRO A 616 -22.07 18.65 -2.00
CA PRO A 616 -22.81 18.22 -0.81
C PRO A 616 -22.37 18.99 0.43
N GLY A 617 -23.34 19.50 1.21
CA GLY A 617 -23.07 20.27 2.43
C GLY A 617 -22.93 21.78 2.25
N PHE A 618 -22.65 22.29 1.05
CA PHE A 618 -22.46 23.74 0.81
C PHE A 618 -23.65 24.59 1.23
N GLY A 619 -24.87 24.18 0.87
CA GLY A 619 -26.10 24.91 1.24
C GLY A 619 -26.29 25.02 2.76
N LYS A 620 -25.92 23.98 3.52
CA LYS A 620 -26.01 23.99 4.99
C LYS A 620 -24.93 24.86 5.64
N ILE A 621 -23.71 24.85 5.09
CA ILE A 621 -22.62 25.74 5.54
C ILE A 621 -23.03 27.20 5.29
N TYR A 622 -23.58 27.50 4.12
CA TYR A 622 -24.07 28.83 3.77
C TYR A 622 -25.16 29.34 4.74
N GLU A 623 -26.04 28.44 5.20
CA GLU A 623 -27.06 28.75 6.22
C GLU A 623 -26.48 29.03 7.62
N GLY A 624 -25.22 28.65 7.87
CA GLY A 624 -24.58 28.75 9.18
C GLY A 624 -24.66 27.46 10.02
N ARG A 625 -25.12 26.34 9.44
CA ARG A 625 -25.11 25.01 10.06
C ARG A 625 -23.80 24.30 9.76
N TYR A 626 -22.70 24.87 10.26
CA TYR A 626 -21.34 24.46 9.92
C TYR A 626 -21.04 22.99 10.20
N PHE A 627 -21.53 22.43 11.32
CA PHE A 627 -21.24 21.03 11.67
C PHE A 627 -21.93 20.02 10.73
N LYS A 628 -23.25 20.12 10.56
CA LYS A 628 -24.02 19.22 9.67
C LYS A 628 -23.58 19.35 8.21
N GLY A 629 -23.33 20.58 7.74
CA GLY A 629 -22.81 20.82 6.40
C GLY A 629 -21.36 20.35 6.23
N GLY A 630 -20.55 20.53 7.26
CA GLY A 630 -19.14 20.11 7.30
C GLY A 630 -18.97 18.59 7.23
N ILE A 631 -19.83 17.80 7.88
CA ILE A 631 -19.81 16.33 7.77
C ILE A 631 -20.09 15.89 6.33
N LEU A 632 -21.12 16.44 5.69
CA LEU A 632 -21.46 16.12 4.30
C LEU A 632 -20.32 16.49 3.34
N LEU A 633 -19.72 17.66 3.55
CA LEU A 633 -18.56 18.12 2.78
C LEU A 633 -17.34 17.20 3.02
N PHE A 634 -17.07 16.82 4.26
CA PHE A 634 -15.95 15.96 4.63
C PHE A 634 -16.05 14.59 3.96
N ILE A 635 -17.21 13.93 4.06
CA ILE A 635 -17.42 12.60 3.46
C ILE A 635 -17.31 12.68 1.93
N SER A 636 -17.94 13.67 1.30
CA SER A 636 -17.87 13.83 -0.16
C SER A 636 -16.45 14.14 -0.66
N LEU A 637 -15.67 14.93 0.08
CA LEU A 637 -14.26 15.20 -0.23
C LEU A 637 -13.38 13.97 -0.07
N ILE A 638 -13.66 13.08 0.89
CA ILE A 638 -12.90 11.82 1.03
C ILE A 638 -12.98 11.05 -0.28
N PHE A 639 -14.19 10.79 -0.75
CA PHE A 639 -14.41 10.03 -1.98
C PHE A 639 -13.83 10.74 -3.21
N LEU A 640 -14.02 12.06 -3.33
CA LEU A 640 -13.47 12.84 -4.45
C LEU A 640 -11.94 12.76 -4.51
N ILE A 641 -11.27 12.95 -3.38
CA ILE A 641 -9.80 12.95 -3.30
C ILE A 641 -9.26 11.54 -3.52
N SER A 642 -9.93 10.51 -3.00
CA SER A 642 -9.60 9.12 -3.31
C SER A 642 -9.65 8.84 -4.81
N ILE A 643 -10.63 9.36 -5.56
CA ILE A 643 -10.70 9.22 -7.02
C ILE A 643 -9.52 9.93 -7.70
N ILE A 644 -9.22 11.18 -7.30
CA ILE A 644 -8.16 11.98 -7.93
C ILE A 644 -6.76 11.38 -7.67
N LEU A 645 -6.51 10.86 -6.47
CA LEU A 645 -5.19 10.38 -6.05
C LEU A 645 -4.89 8.93 -6.45
N GLN A 646 -5.84 8.17 -7.03
CA GLN A 646 -5.66 6.76 -7.42
C GLN A 646 -4.42 6.47 -8.28
N GLY A 647 -3.97 7.42 -9.10
CA GLY A 647 -2.77 7.30 -9.94
C GLY A 647 -1.45 7.73 -9.28
N ILE A 648 -1.50 8.28 -8.07
CA ILE A 648 -0.37 8.97 -7.42
C ILE A 648 0.03 8.31 -6.09
N PHE A 649 -0.77 7.40 -5.53
CA PHE A 649 -0.38 6.61 -4.37
C PHE A 649 0.81 5.70 -4.69
N LEU A 650 1.73 5.52 -3.73
CA LEU A 650 2.82 4.56 -3.91
C LEU A 650 2.22 3.18 -4.02
N ARG A 651 2.49 2.55 -5.16
CA ARG A 651 2.10 1.16 -5.40
C ARG A 651 3.31 0.28 -5.13
N LYS A 652 3.28 -0.54 -4.06
CA LYS A 652 4.29 -1.60 -3.85
C LYS A 652 3.95 -2.73 -4.80
N THR A 653 4.16 -2.57 -6.10
CA THR A 653 3.57 -3.53 -7.06
C THR A 653 2.07 -3.77 -6.78
N THR A 654 1.41 -2.79 -6.13
CA THR A 654 0.01 -2.87 -5.76
C THR A 654 -0.74 -2.27 -6.92
N ASP A 655 -0.89 -3.08 -7.96
CA ASP A 655 -2.18 -3.15 -8.60
C ASP A 655 -3.18 -3.73 -7.58
N ILE A 656 -3.49 -2.91 -6.57
CA ILE A 656 -4.83 -2.89 -5.99
C ILE A 656 -5.70 -2.19 -7.05
N MET A 657 -5.80 -2.81 -8.22
CA MET A 657 -7.10 -2.97 -8.80
C MET A 657 -7.51 -4.36 -8.35
N LEU A 658 -8.44 -4.42 -7.40
CA LEU A 658 -9.51 -5.38 -7.59
C LEU A 658 -9.96 -5.16 -9.04
N GLU A 659 -9.55 -6.04 -9.97
CA GLU A 659 -10.26 -6.22 -11.22
C GLU A 659 -11.64 -6.85 -10.92
N LEU A 660 -12.37 -6.28 -9.96
CA LEU A 660 -13.81 -6.18 -10.04
C LEU A 660 -14.10 -5.28 -11.24
N LYS A 661 -13.90 -5.82 -12.45
CA LYS A 661 -14.49 -5.29 -13.69
C LYS A 661 -16.01 -5.16 -13.56
N PHE A 662 -16.62 -5.71 -12.51
CA PHE A 662 -18.03 -5.56 -12.22
C PHE A 662 -18.43 -4.20 -11.63
N PHE A 663 -17.55 -3.44 -10.99
CA PHE A 663 -17.79 -2.02 -10.67
C PHE A 663 -16.45 -1.36 -10.42
N ASP A 664 -16.03 -0.48 -11.32
CA ASP A 664 -14.95 0.46 -11.06
C ASP A 664 -15.22 1.10 -9.69
N ILE A 665 -14.31 0.99 -8.73
CA ILE A 665 -14.50 1.58 -7.38
C ILE A 665 -14.83 3.08 -7.49
N ARG A 666 -14.40 3.71 -8.58
CA ARG A 666 -14.81 5.05 -9.02
C ARG A 666 -16.33 5.20 -9.13
N PHE A 667 -17.05 4.26 -9.74
CA PHE A 667 -18.51 4.28 -9.82
C PHE A 667 -19.19 4.11 -8.47
N LEU A 668 -18.66 3.28 -7.57
CA LEU A 668 -19.18 3.16 -6.20
C LEU A 668 -18.98 4.48 -5.44
N PHE A 669 -17.80 5.10 -5.53
CA PHE A 669 -17.53 6.40 -4.93
C PHE A 669 -18.40 7.51 -5.53
N ILE A 670 -18.60 7.52 -6.85
CA ILE A 670 -19.54 8.43 -7.53
C ILE A 670 -20.96 8.19 -7.04
N PHE A 671 -21.39 6.93 -6.90
CA PHE A 671 -22.72 6.57 -6.39
C PHE A 671 -22.93 7.05 -4.95
N VAL A 672 -21.95 6.87 -4.07
CA VAL A 672 -22.00 7.41 -2.70
C VAL A 672 -22.07 8.93 -2.72
N ILE A 673 -21.29 9.61 -3.57
CA ILE A 673 -21.38 11.07 -3.76
C ILE A 673 -22.79 11.47 -4.23
N LEU A 674 -23.40 10.75 -5.16
CA LEU A 674 -24.77 10.99 -5.64
C LEU A 674 -25.81 10.80 -4.51
N ILE A 675 -25.66 9.78 -3.67
CA ILE A 675 -26.49 9.60 -2.47
C ILE A 675 -26.33 10.80 -1.52
N LEU A 676 -25.10 11.28 -1.30
CA LEU A 676 -24.85 12.45 -0.45
C LEU A 676 -25.46 13.73 -1.05
N TYR A 677 -25.50 13.86 -2.38
CA TYR A 677 -26.24 14.93 -3.05
C TYR A 677 -27.74 14.82 -2.75
N LEU A 678 -28.33 13.64 -2.87
CA LEU A 678 -29.75 13.41 -2.56
C LEU A 678 -30.05 13.72 -1.08
N ILE A 679 -29.24 13.24 -0.14
CA ILE A 679 -29.38 13.54 1.30
C ILE A 679 -29.24 15.04 1.56
N SER A 680 -28.23 15.68 0.98
CA SER A 680 -28.04 17.13 1.11
C SER A 680 -29.25 17.91 0.56
N PHE A 681 -29.93 17.39 -0.46
CA PHE A 681 -31.07 18.03 -1.10
C PHE A 681 -32.39 17.79 -0.34
N ILE A 682 -32.63 16.56 0.12
CA ILE A 682 -33.83 16.17 0.89
C ILE A 682 -33.84 16.89 2.23
N THR A 683 -32.70 16.92 2.93
CA THR A 683 -32.63 17.57 4.25
C THR A 683 -32.81 19.09 4.20
N ILE A 684 -32.71 19.72 3.02
CA ILE A 684 -33.08 21.13 2.82
C ILE A 684 -34.60 21.30 2.67
N ARG A 685 -35.32 20.25 2.26
CA ARG A 685 -36.77 20.24 1.99
C ARG A 685 -37.61 20.00 3.25
N GLU A 686 -37.15 19.16 4.18
CA GLU A 686 -37.86 18.82 5.43
C GLU A 686 -37.96 19.99 6.42
N GLU A 687 -37.12 21.02 6.27
CA GLU A 687 -37.04 22.15 7.20
C GLU A 687 -37.90 23.37 6.76
N LYS A 688 -38.90 23.09 5.92
CA LYS A 688 -39.95 24.04 5.50
C LYS A 688 -41.02 24.13 6.57
#